data_AF-A0A094JKY1-F1
#
_entry.id   AF-A0A094JKY1-F1
#
_cell.length_a   1.000
_cell.length_b   1.000
_cell.length_c   1.000
_cell.angle_alpha   90.00
_cell.angle_beta   90.00
_cell.angle_gamma   90.00
#
_symmetry.space_group_name_H-M   'P 1'
#
loop_
_entity.id
_entity.type
_entity.pdbx_description
1 polymer ?
#
loop_
_entity_poly.entity_id
_entity_poly.type
_entity_poly.pdbx_seq_one_letter_code
_entity_poly.pdbx_strand_id
1 'polypeptide(L)'
;MAQIPPTMRALAIPSYGKPSSYGLASVPTPQITQPDEVLIKVHAAGVNPIDIKVAEGALKMAHKYTFPLVLGHDASGTIVAVGSAVDSLKVGDQVFTRVPSHHVGTVAEYCLSTVSATALKPESMSFVDAASIPLVGLTVLQVLRRAEAALGGLKGKTVYVPGGLSGTGNVAVQLLKNEFGAKKVITTLSTGKIEKAKELFKGGEGEVVYIDYTKENVNSAIGAGTVDFMFDTMDGTIESLPLMRSGGVIVSISKLPSGDELKKKFASPSWFLVVLLNLIDRVNTWRAGRYGVNYSYLWMGPDAKGLDDLGRWVGEGKLKLLVGRTAKLEDLEAVKSGYEEVNKGKGGVGNSNAQLRTVTPSHAGADSDTNAQLRPRQEGYEFLTSATYAVALGPVTTAPWNYGASSATFSYLLLALYRSYTSSSAAQPKPTNSIETLMNIAPALKSTMSKSLTHAKITARRSAARGHGNHGWLDSHHTFSFASYYDPKFEQFGSLRVLNEDRVAARNGFPTHPHRDAEIFSYILSGELTHRDSTIQKGKEGKEGDDFFRMKRGDVQFTTGGTGIAHSEFNESDKPVHFLQIWALPWSRGLTPRYHTKTFDEAKKREAFVSILSPLAAGKGASAEEEAAAVPALPGTIPIHADFVMAAGIIGVGKKFEWTVGGESDAKAVVKSKTDRKVYIHVPMTNDGKSKIRLDGREDSILGEGDGAFVTGVQAGDVLGFESIGEVEAEVIVLDSD
;
A
#
# COMPACT_ATOMS: atom_id res chain seq x y z
N MET A 1 21.61 -42.97 -8.49
CA MET A 1 20.82 -41.73 -8.28
C MET A 1 21.51 -40.59 -9.02
N ALA A 2 20.79 -39.56 -9.46
CA ALA A 2 21.44 -38.35 -9.96
C ALA A 2 22.20 -37.67 -8.80
N GLN A 3 23.42 -37.18 -9.04
CA GLN A 3 24.20 -36.52 -8.02
C GLN A 3 23.53 -35.20 -7.61
N ILE A 4 23.31 -35.01 -6.31
CA ILE A 4 22.78 -33.75 -5.76
C ILE A 4 23.89 -32.70 -5.93
N PRO A 5 23.63 -31.56 -6.60
CA PRO A 5 24.65 -30.54 -6.83
C PRO A 5 24.97 -29.81 -5.51
N PRO A 6 26.21 -29.33 -5.30
CA PRO A 6 26.59 -28.61 -4.08
C PRO A 6 25.91 -27.23 -3.96
N THR A 7 25.47 -26.66 -5.09
CA THR A 7 24.70 -25.42 -5.17
C THR A 7 23.47 -25.59 -6.06
N MET A 8 22.49 -24.73 -5.85
CA MET A 8 21.22 -24.70 -6.55
C MET A 8 20.81 -23.26 -6.91
N ARG A 9 19.94 -23.12 -7.91
CA ARG A 9 19.28 -21.85 -8.23
C ARG A 9 18.07 -21.64 -7.33
N ALA A 10 17.91 -20.41 -6.86
CA ALA A 10 16.85 -20.02 -5.94
C ALA A 10 16.39 -18.58 -6.18
N LEU A 11 15.10 -18.29 -5.96
CA LEU A 11 14.62 -16.93 -5.79
C LEU A 11 14.97 -16.48 -4.37
N ALA A 12 15.90 -15.53 -4.28
CA ALA A 12 16.42 -15.04 -3.02
C ALA A 12 16.45 -13.51 -2.96
N ILE A 13 16.48 -12.99 -1.74
CA ILE A 13 16.70 -11.57 -1.45
C ILE A 13 18.01 -11.40 -0.67
N PRO A 14 18.83 -10.36 -0.97
CA PRO A 14 20.05 -10.07 -0.21
C PRO A 14 19.78 -9.25 1.07
N SER A 15 18.61 -8.62 1.15
CA SER A 15 18.12 -7.82 2.28
C SER A 15 16.59 -7.73 2.20
N TYR A 16 15.92 -7.21 3.23
CA TYR A 16 14.46 -7.03 3.19
C TYR A 16 14.04 -6.06 2.08
N GLY A 17 12.99 -6.39 1.34
CA GLY A 17 12.51 -5.61 0.19
C GLY A 17 11.19 -6.08 -0.41
N LYS A 18 10.66 -5.28 -1.34
CA LYS A 18 9.43 -5.53 -2.11
C LYS A 18 9.71 -6.49 -3.29
N PRO A 19 8.70 -7.09 -3.94
CA PRO A 19 8.89 -8.01 -5.07
C PRO A 19 9.85 -7.56 -6.17
N SER A 20 9.92 -6.27 -6.49
CA SER A 20 10.86 -5.72 -7.48
C SER A 20 12.34 -5.98 -7.15
N SER A 21 12.70 -6.16 -5.87
CA SER A 21 14.07 -6.45 -5.42
C SER A 21 14.44 -7.93 -5.39
N TYR A 22 13.54 -8.84 -5.79
CA TYR A 22 13.80 -10.28 -5.74
C TYR A 22 14.73 -10.67 -6.90
N GLY A 23 15.68 -11.57 -6.64
CA GLY A 23 16.68 -11.99 -7.62
C GLY A 23 16.82 -13.51 -7.69
N LEU A 24 17.34 -14.01 -8.81
CA LEU A 24 17.86 -15.36 -8.88
C LEU A 24 19.28 -15.38 -8.33
N ALA A 25 19.54 -16.27 -7.38
CA ALA A 25 20.86 -16.50 -6.81
C ALA A 25 21.26 -17.98 -6.97
N SER A 26 22.56 -18.22 -7.04
CA SER A 26 23.13 -19.54 -6.78
C SER A 26 23.46 -19.62 -5.29
N VAL A 27 22.86 -20.56 -4.58
CA VAL A 27 22.99 -20.75 -3.13
C VAL A 27 23.39 -22.19 -2.82
N PRO A 28 23.98 -22.51 -1.65
CA PRO A 28 24.24 -23.89 -1.25
C PRO A 28 22.96 -24.74 -1.29
N THR A 29 23.05 -25.94 -1.85
CA THR A 29 21.94 -26.90 -1.79
C THR A 29 21.79 -27.37 -0.34
N PRO A 30 20.59 -27.27 0.27
CA PRO A 30 20.42 -27.64 1.67
C PRO A 30 20.70 -29.13 1.88
N GLN A 31 21.35 -29.45 3.00
CA GLN A 31 21.71 -30.81 3.39
C GLN A 31 20.85 -31.24 4.57
N ILE A 32 20.60 -32.54 4.68
CA ILE A 32 19.86 -33.09 5.81
C ILE A 32 20.70 -32.94 7.09
N THR A 33 20.11 -32.28 8.09
CA THR A 33 20.69 -32.02 9.41
C THR A 33 19.92 -32.72 10.54
N GLN A 34 18.63 -33.02 10.37
CA GLN A 34 17.80 -33.69 11.37
C GLN A 34 17.34 -35.10 10.91
N PRO A 35 17.07 -36.04 11.84
CA PRO A 35 16.67 -37.39 11.49
C PRO A 35 15.32 -37.51 10.76
N ASP A 36 14.40 -36.57 10.92
CA ASP A 36 13.04 -36.58 10.34
C ASP A 36 12.90 -35.71 9.08
N GLU A 37 13.99 -35.14 8.58
CA GLU A 37 14.03 -34.30 7.38
C GLU A 37 13.99 -35.14 6.09
N VAL A 38 13.42 -34.54 5.04
CA VAL A 38 13.46 -35.02 3.65
C VAL A 38 13.97 -33.89 2.75
N LEU A 39 14.89 -34.23 1.85
CA LEU A 39 15.37 -33.31 0.81
C LEU A 39 14.53 -33.53 -0.45
N ILE A 40 13.79 -32.51 -0.86
CA ILE A 40 12.89 -32.53 -1.99
C ILE A 40 13.54 -31.78 -3.15
N LYS A 41 13.69 -32.44 -4.30
CA LYS A 41 13.92 -31.76 -5.58
C LYS A 41 12.61 -31.17 -6.05
N VAL A 42 12.51 -29.85 -6.07
CA VAL A 42 11.24 -29.14 -6.30
C VAL A 42 10.95 -29.07 -7.80
N HIS A 43 9.69 -29.31 -8.18
CA HIS A 43 9.18 -29.18 -9.55
C HIS A 43 8.25 -27.97 -9.69
N ALA A 44 7.52 -27.62 -8.63
CA ALA A 44 6.74 -26.39 -8.54
C ALA A 44 6.67 -25.88 -7.10
N ALA A 45 6.49 -24.57 -6.94
CA ALA A 45 6.35 -23.89 -5.65
C ALA A 45 5.19 -22.88 -5.68
N GLY A 46 4.45 -22.80 -4.57
CA GLY A 46 3.33 -21.88 -4.41
C GLY A 46 3.78 -20.51 -3.90
N VAL A 47 3.21 -19.43 -4.46
CA VAL A 47 3.48 -18.04 -4.08
C VAL A 47 2.36 -17.52 -3.18
N ASN A 48 2.70 -17.10 -1.97
CA ASN A 48 1.75 -16.79 -0.91
C ASN A 48 1.99 -15.39 -0.27
N PRO A 49 0.96 -14.72 0.29
CA PRO A 49 1.11 -13.43 0.96
C PRO A 49 2.11 -13.41 2.12
N ILE A 50 2.36 -14.56 2.76
CA ILE A 50 3.36 -14.65 3.83
C ILE A 50 4.79 -14.48 3.31
N ASP A 51 5.07 -14.90 2.08
CA ASP A 51 6.41 -14.81 1.48
C ASP A 51 6.81 -13.34 1.32
N ILE A 52 5.86 -12.52 0.89
CA ILE A 52 6.00 -11.06 0.76
C ILE A 52 6.16 -10.42 2.15
N LYS A 53 5.31 -10.77 3.11
CA LYS A 53 5.41 -10.24 4.50
C LYS A 53 6.75 -10.58 5.17
N VAL A 54 7.30 -11.76 4.88
CA VAL A 54 8.66 -12.16 5.33
C VAL A 54 9.71 -11.31 4.60
N ALA A 55 9.64 -11.21 3.27
CA ALA A 55 10.58 -10.45 2.46
C ALA A 55 10.62 -8.95 2.78
N GLU A 56 9.47 -8.32 3.04
CA GLU A 56 9.35 -6.91 3.46
C GLU A 56 9.75 -6.70 4.94
N GLY A 57 10.03 -7.78 5.68
CA GLY A 57 10.53 -7.73 7.04
C GLY A 57 9.46 -7.48 8.12
N ALA A 58 8.19 -7.80 7.85
CA ALA A 58 7.10 -7.64 8.81
C ALA A 58 7.31 -8.48 10.10
N LEU A 59 8.08 -9.58 10.02
CA LEU A 59 8.41 -10.46 11.14
C LEU A 59 9.80 -10.20 11.77
N LYS A 60 10.55 -9.17 11.34
CA LYS A 60 11.94 -8.91 11.78
C LYS A 60 12.13 -8.67 13.30
N MET A 61 11.05 -8.30 13.98
CA MET A 61 11.02 -8.07 15.44
C MET A 61 10.73 -9.36 16.25
N ALA A 62 10.31 -10.43 15.58
CA ALA A 62 10.01 -11.74 16.15
C ALA A 62 11.00 -12.83 15.73
N HIS A 63 11.59 -12.70 14.53
CA HIS A 63 12.57 -13.64 13.98
C HIS A 63 13.70 -12.91 13.23
N LYS A 64 14.92 -13.41 13.36
CA LYS A 64 16.10 -12.94 12.61
C LYS A 64 16.36 -13.90 11.45
N TYR A 65 16.06 -13.46 10.23
CA TYR A 65 16.41 -14.19 9.02
C TYR A 65 17.89 -14.00 8.66
N THR A 66 18.51 -15.06 8.14
CA THR A 66 19.84 -15.03 7.53
C THR A 66 19.70 -14.70 6.04
N PHE A 67 20.60 -13.87 5.52
CA PHE A 67 20.64 -13.49 4.10
C PHE A 67 21.85 -14.13 3.39
N PRO A 68 21.76 -14.48 2.09
CA PRO A 68 20.60 -14.33 1.21
C PRO A 68 19.45 -15.25 1.61
N LEU A 69 18.24 -14.69 1.74
CA LEU A 69 17.05 -15.43 2.17
C LEU A 69 16.32 -15.96 0.94
N VAL A 70 16.18 -17.29 0.86
CA VAL A 70 15.35 -17.94 -0.18
C VAL A 70 13.87 -17.82 0.20
N LEU A 71 13.02 -17.52 -0.77
CA LEU A 71 11.59 -17.30 -0.57
C LEU A 71 10.73 -18.56 -0.80
N GLY A 72 9.51 -18.55 -0.27
CA GLY A 72 8.49 -19.59 -0.50
C GLY A 72 8.30 -20.54 0.68
N HIS A 73 7.04 -20.95 0.88
CA HIS A 73 6.62 -21.93 1.89
C HIS A 73 6.00 -23.22 1.33
N ASP A 74 5.52 -23.20 0.09
CA ASP A 74 4.84 -24.35 -0.52
C ASP A 74 5.70 -24.95 -1.63
N ALA A 75 5.81 -26.27 -1.65
CA ALA A 75 6.53 -27.03 -2.67
C ALA A 75 5.74 -28.28 -3.09
N SER A 76 5.97 -28.72 -4.32
CA SER A 76 5.79 -30.11 -4.72
C SER A 76 7.00 -30.59 -5.52
N GLY A 77 7.31 -31.87 -5.41
CA GLY A 77 8.45 -32.43 -6.10
C GLY A 77 8.76 -33.88 -5.77
N THR A 78 10.02 -34.27 -5.87
CA THR A 78 10.48 -35.65 -5.66
C THR A 78 11.50 -35.72 -4.54
N ILE A 79 11.33 -36.63 -3.58
CA ILE A 79 12.32 -36.87 -2.53
C ILE A 79 13.61 -37.42 -3.17
N VAL A 80 14.75 -36.79 -2.87
CA VAL A 80 16.09 -37.21 -3.34
C VAL A 80 17.02 -37.69 -2.22
N ALA A 81 16.75 -37.33 -0.97
CA ALA A 81 17.39 -37.91 0.22
C ALA A 81 16.41 -37.87 1.41
N VAL A 82 16.63 -38.75 2.40
CA VAL A 82 15.83 -38.85 3.63
C VAL A 82 16.74 -38.96 4.86
N GLY A 83 16.28 -38.44 5.99
CA GLY A 83 16.95 -38.57 7.29
C GLY A 83 16.86 -39.97 7.87
N SER A 84 17.67 -40.25 8.89
CA SER A 84 17.83 -41.60 9.46
C SER A 84 16.64 -42.13 10.24
N ALA A 85 15.65 -41.29 10.55
CA ALA A 85 14.40 -41.65 11.22
C ALA A 85 13.16 -41.54 10.32
N VAL A 86 13.35 -41.36 9.00
CA VAL A 86 12.27 -41.35 8.01
C VAL A 86 11.94 -42.77 7.58
N ASP A 87 10.72 -43.22 7.88
CA ASP A 87 10.22 -44.57 7.59
C ASP A 87 9.02 -44.59 6.63
N SER A 88 8.13 -43.59 6.71
CA SER A 88 6.88 -43.49 5.95
C SER A 88 7.02 -42.86 4.56
N LEU A 89 8.18 -42.30 4.23
CA LEU A 89 8.51 -41.68 2.94
C LEU A 89 9.87 -42.20 2.44
N LYS A 90 10.09 -42.26 1.14
CA LYS A 90 11.35 -42.76 0.54
C LYS A 90 11.82 -41.93 -0.65
N VAL A 91 13.10 -42.07 -0.98
CA VAL A 91 13.69 -41.50 -2.19
C VAL A 91 12.94 -41.99 -3.43
N GLY A 92 12.56 -41.06 -4.30
CA GLY A 92 11.72 -41.31 -5.48
C GLY A 92 10.24 -40.99 -5.29
N ASP A 93 9.75 -40.85 -4.05
CA ASP A 93 8.36 -40.46 -3.81
C ASP A 93 8.05 -39.06 -4.34
N GLN A 94 6.91 -38.92 -5.01
CA GLN A 94 6.36 -37.63 -5.39
C GLN A 94 5.56 -37.07 -4.22
N VAL A 95 5.88 -35.85 -3.80
CA VAL A 95 5.36 -35.25 -2.57
C VAL A 95 4.94 -33.81 -2.77
N PHE A 96 4.14 -33.31 -1.84
CA PHE A 96 3.81 -31.90 -1.68
C PHE A 96 3.82 -31.53 -0.20
N THR A 97 4.20 -30.29 0.10
CA THR A 97 4.50 -29.86 1.47
C THR A 97 4.27 -28.36 1.65
N ARG A 98 3.80 -27.99 2.84
CA ARG A 98 4.03 -26.67 3.42
C ARG A 98 5.25 -26.86 4.33
N VAL A 99 6.42 -26.35 3.95
CA VAL A 99 7.64 -26.53 4.75
C VAL A 99 7.53 -25.88 6.14
N PRO A 100 8.16 -26.44 7.19
CA PRO A 100 8.26 -25.80 8.49
C PRO A 100 8.90 -24.41 8.40
N SER A 101 8.53 -23.48 9.30
CA SER A 101 9.00 -22.08 9.25
C SER A 101 10.50 -21.88 9.51
N HIS A 102 11.25 -22.93 9.86
CA HIS A 102 12.72 -22.93 9.92
C HIS A 102 13.39 -23.48 8.64
N HIS A 103 12.61 -24.02 7.70
CA HIS A 103 13.05 -24.52 6.38
C HIS A 103 12.46 -23.68 5.22
N VAL A 104 12.13 -22.40 5.47
CA VAL A 104 11.62 -21.48 4.43
C VAL A 104 12.60 -21.41 3.26
N GLY A 105 12.07 -21.49 2.04
CA GLY A 105 12.86 -21.43 0.81
C GLY A 105 12.44 -22.47 -0.23
N THR A 106 11.16 -22.46 -0.65
CA THR A 106 10.65 -23.42 -1.63
C THR A 106 10.74 -22.98 -3.09
N VAL A 107 10.93 -21.68 -3.38
CA VAL A 107 11.12 -21.18 -4.76
C VAL A 107 12.59 -21.37 -5.16
N ALA A 108 13.03 -22.62 -5.17
CA ALA A 108 14.39 -23.07 -5.44
C ALA A 108 14.37 -24.49 -6.01
N GLU A 109 15.47 -24.95 -6.61
CA GLU A 109 15.54 -26.30 -7.21
C GLU A 109 15.48 -27.44 -6.17
N TYR A 110 15.84 -27.16 -4.91
CA TYR A 110 15.72 -28.08 -3.78
C TYR A 110 15.23 -27.36 -2.52
N CYS A 111 14.49 -28.05 -1.65
CA CYS A 111 14.14 -27.57 -0.32
C CYS A 111 14.16 -28.71 0.71
N LEU A 112 14.31 -28.35 1.99
CA LEU A 112 14.07 -29.28 3.10
C LEU A 112 12.62 -29.19 3.55
N SER A 113 12.08 -30.32 3.99
CA SER A 113 10.88 -30.39 4.82
C SER A 113 11.03 -31.53 5.81
N THR A 114 10.04 -31.74 6.67
CA THR A 114 9.99 -32.89 7.59
C THR A 114 8.88 -33.85 7.19
N VAL A 115 8.95 -35.10 7.67
CA VAL A 115 7.88 -36.11 7.49
C VAL A 115 6.54 -35.58 8.02
N SER A 116 6.55 -34.90 9.17
CA SER A 116 5.35 -34.30 9.77
C SER A 116 4.69 -33.16 8.95
N ALA A 117 5.39 -32.66 7.93
CA ALA A 117 4.97 -31.55 7.08
C ALA A 117 4.74 -31.93 5.60
N THR A 118 4.93 -33.20 5.23
CA THR A 118 5.04 -33.67 3.84
C THR A 118 4.11 -34.85 3.57
N ALA A 119 3.30 -34.76 2.51
CA ALA A 119 2.38 -35.80 2.08
C ALA A 119 2.72 -36.30 0.67
N LEU A 120 2.30 -37.54 0.35
CA LEU A 120 2.42 -38.09 -0.99
C LEU A 120 1.49 -37.35 -1.96
N LYS A 121 2.02 -36.88 -3.09
CA LYS A 121 1.22 -36.22 -4.12
C LYS A 121 0.33 -37.25 -4.82
N PRO A 122 -1.01 -37.13 -4.79
CA PRO A 122 -1.91 -37.91 -5.62
C PRO A 122 -1.46 -37.95 -7.09
N GLU A 123 -1.55 -39.12 -7.72
CA GLU A 123 -1.16 -39.31 -9.12
C GLU A 123 -2.01 -38.45 -10.08
N SER A 124 -3.26 -38.18 -9.72
CA SER A 124 -4.20 -37.32 -10.45
C SER A 124 -3.81 -35.83 -10.49
N MET A 125 -2.90 -35.37 -9.63
CA MET A 125 -2.44 -33.98 -9.61
C MET A 125 -1.13 -33.80 -10.36
N SER A 126 -1.04 -32.72 -11.16
CA SER A 126 0.27 -32.23 -11.62
C SER A 126 1.09 -31.67 -10.44
N PHE A 127 2.40 -31.47 -10.61
CA PHE A 127 3.20 -30.80 -9.60
C PHE A 127 2.73 -29.35 -9.35
N VAL A 128 2.33 -28.62 -10.40
CA VAL A 128 1.82 -27.23 -10.25
C VAL A 128 0.55 -27.22 -9.41
N ASP A 129 -0.38 -28.14 -9.68
CA ASP A 129 -1.62 -28.28 -8.92
C ASP A 129 -1.33 -28.58 -7.44
N ALA A 130 -0.46 -29.55 -7.19
CA ALA A 130 -0.10 -29.96 -5.83
C ALA A 130 0.69 -28.89 -5.05
N ALA A 131 1.48 -28.06 -5.72
CA ALA A 131 2.18 -26.93 -5.09
C ALA A 131 1.24 -25.75 -4.75
N SER A 132 0.05 -25.70 -5.37
CA SER A 132 -0.91 -24.60 -5.18
C SER A 132 -1.77 -24.70 -3.93
N ILE A 133 -1.72 -25.84 -3.21
CA ILE A 133 -2.61 -26.19 -2.10
C ILE A 133 -2.02 -25.93 -0.71
N PRO A 134 -0.75 -26.28 -0.38
CA PRO A 134 -0.38 -26.58 1.00
C PRO A 134 -0.67 -25.47 2.02
N LEU A 135 -0.26 -24.23 1.78
CA LEU A 135 -0.52 -23.13 2.71
C LEU A 135 -2.01 -22.82 2.82
N VAL A 136 -2.71 -22.63 1.69
CA VAL A 136 -4.11 -22.19 1.72
C VAL A 136 -5.04 -23.29 2.22
N GLY A 137 -4.78 -24.54 1.83
CA GLY A 137 -5.60 -25.69 2.17
C GLY A 137 -5.47 -26.05 3.64
N LEU A 138 -4.25 -26.10 4.18
CA LEU A 138 -4.04 -26.30 5.61
C LEU A 138 -4.60 -25.15 6.44
N THR A 139 -4.50 -23.91 5.94
CA THR A 139 -5.12 -22.75 6.59
C THR A 139 -6.62 -22.93 6.68
N VAL A 140 -7.30 -23.24 5.57
CA VAL A 140 -8.74 -23.51 5.55
C VAL A 140 -9.10 -24.67 6.46
N LEU A 141 -8.42 -25.81 6.34
CA LEU A 141 -8.74 -27.02 7.10
C LEU A 141 -8.61 -26.81 8.62
N GLN A 142 -7.58 -26.09 9.06
CA GLN A 142 -7.38 -25.75 10.48
C GLN A 142 -8.40 -24.71 10.98
N VAL A 143 -8.82 -23.76 10.12
CA VAL A 143 -9.93 -22.85 10.41
C VAL A 143 -11.24 -23.61 10.57
N LEU A 144 -11.60 -24.46 9.61
CA LEU A 144 -12.88 -25.18 9.61
C LEU A 144 -12.97 -26.16 10.79
N ARG A 145 -11.92 -26.94 11.06
CA ARG A 145 -11.84 -27.83 12.25
C ARG A 145 -11.98 -27.06 13.57
N ARG A 146 -11.43 -25.84 13.67
CA ARG A 146 -11.58 -24.99 14.86
C ARG A 146 -13.01 -24.49 15.04
N ALA A 147 -13.64 -24.04 13.95
CA ALA A 147 -15.03 -23.59 13.96
C ALA A 147 -16.00 -24.75 14.29
N GLU A 148 -15.74 -25.93 13.71
CA GLU A 148 -16.49 -27.16 13.96
C GLU A 148 -16.43 -27.57 15.43
N ALA A 149 -15.24 -27.60 16.03
CA ALA A 149 -15.05 -27.91 17.45
C ALA A 149 -15.74 -26.88 18.37
N ALA A 150 -15.76 -25.61 17.99
CA ALA A 150 -16.39 -24.55 18.78
C ALA A 150 -17.93 -24.50 18.65
N LEU A 151 -18.50 -25.01 17.56
CA LEU A 151 -19.95 -24.99 17.28
C LEU A 151 -20.64 -26.36 17.43
N GLY A 152 -19.89 -27.43 17.71
CA GLY A 152 -20.40 -28.80 17.77
C GLY A 152 -20.79 -29.35 16.40
N GLY A 153 -20.12 -28.92 15.32
CA GLY A 153 -20.44 -29.25 13.94
C GLY A 153 -20.70 -28.03 13.06
N LEU A 154 -20.23 -28.07 11.81
CA LEU A 154 -20.58 -27.09 10.77
C LEU A 154 -21.82 -27.52 9.95
N LYS A 155 -22.27 -28.77 10.08
CA LYS A 155 -23.46 -29.28 9.39
C LYS A 155 -24.69 -28.45 9.75
N GLY A 156 -25.43 -27.99 8.74
CA GLY A 156 -26.65 -27.20 8.93
C GLY A 156 -26.45 -25.71 9.23
N LYS A 157 -25.20 -25.24 9.42
CA LYS A 157 -24.86 -23.86 9.80
C LYS A 157 -24.88 -22.89 8.61
N THR A 158 -24.99 -21.59 8.92
CA THR A 158 -24.78 -20.47 7.99
C THR A 158 -23.38 -19.91 8.19
N VAL A 159 -22.56 -19.93 7.14
CA VAL A 159 -21.14 -19.56 7.18
C VAL A 159 -20.87 -18.36 6.26
N TYR A 160 -20.08 -17.39 6.72
CA TYR A 160 -19.64 -16.25 5.90
C TYR A 160 -18.14 -16.37 5.57
N VAL A 161 -17.82 -16.33 4.27
CA VAL A 161 -16.46 -16.35 3.72
C VAL A 161 -16.30 -15.21 2.71
N PRO A 162 -15.79 -14.03 3.10
CA PRO A 162 -15.53 -12.94 2.16
C PRO A 162 -14.50 -13.34 1.09
N GLY A 163 -14.66 -12.81 -0.12
CA GLY A 163 -13.72 -12.99 -1.22
C GLY A 163 -13.61 -14.44 -1.71
N GLY A 164 -14.72 -15.09 -2.06
CA GLY A 164 -14.78 -16.52 -2.37
C GLY A 164 -13.92 -17.03 -3.53
N LEU A 165 -13.38 -16.17 -4.41
CA LEU A 165 -12.40 -16.57 -5.43
C LEU A 165 -10.94 -16.25 -5.07
N SER A 166 -10.67 -15.84 -3.83
CA SER A 166 -9.31 -15.74 -3.28
C SER A 166 -8.71 -17.14 -3.03
N GLY A 167 -7.40 -17.19 -2.80
CA GLY A 167 -6.65 -18.43 -2.55
C GLY A 167 -7.22 -19.32 -1.44
N THR A 168 -7.61 -18.74 -0.29
CA THR A 168 -8.29 -19.47 0.78
C THR A 168 -9.80 -19.53 0.58
N GLY A 169 -10.43 -18.48 0.04
CA GLY A 169 -11.88 -18.42 -0.15
C GLY A 169 -12.42 -19.55 -1.04
N ASN A 170 -11.74 -19.85 -2.16
CA ASN A 170 -12.23 -20.85 -3.11
C ASN A 170 -12.15 -22.28 -2.57
N VAL A 171 -11.17 -22.56 -1.70
CA VAL A 171 -11.03 -23.84 -1.00
C VAL A 171 -12.06 -23.93 0.12
N ALA A 172 -12.24 -22.87 0.90
CA ALA A 172 -13.21 -22.82 2.00
C ALA A 172 -14.66 -23.03 1.52
N VAL A 173 -15.10 -22.31 0.48
CA VAL A 173 -16.48 -22.45 -0.04
C VAL A 173 -16.74 -23.87 -0.55
N GLN A 174 -15.77 -24.50 -1.23
CA GLN A 174 -15.91 -25.87 -1.70
C GLN A 174 -16.00 -26.88 -0.55
N LEU A 175 -15.04 -26.87 0.38
CA LEU A 175 -15.02 -27.84 1.49
C LEU A 175 -16.23 -27.67 2.43
N LEU A 176 -16.69 -26.44 2.67
CA LEU A 176 -17.89 -26.16 3.46
C LEU A 176 -19.14 -26.88 2.91
N LYS A 177 -19.28 -26.99 1.59
CA LYS A 177 -20.38 -27.69 0.92
C LYS A 177 -20.14 -29.20 0.76
N ASN A 178 -18.93 -29.56 0.32
CA ASN A 178 -18.60 -30.88 -0.20
C ASN A 178 -18.20 -31.87 0.90
N GLU A 179 -17.80 -31.38 2.09
CA GLU A 179 -17.37 -32.21 3.22
C GLU A 179 -18.04 -31.80 4.54
N PHE A 180 -18.01 -30.51 4.90
CA PHE A 180 -18.47 -30.05 6.22
C PHE A 180 -19.99 -29.80 6.34
N GLY A 181 -20.74 -29.95 5.24
CA GLY A 181 -22.23 -29.94 5.24
C GLY A 181 -22.89 -28.63 5.65
N ALA A 182 -22.23 -27.49 5.46
CA ALA A 182 -22.79 -26.18 5.77
C ALA A 182 -24.08 -25.92 4.96
N LYS A 183 -25.16 -25.49 5.61
CA LYS A 183 -26.46 -25.27 4.94
C LYS A 183 -26.40 -24.10 3.96
N LYS A 184 -25.68 -23.05 4.33
CA LYS A 184 -25.56 -21.82 3.55
C LYS A 184 -24.15 -21.27 3.68
N VAL A 185 -23.49 -21.03 2.56
CA VAL A 185 -22.19 -20.35 2.50
C VAL A 185 -22.37 -19.02 1.78
N ILE A 186 -22.14 -17.93 2.49
CA ILE A 186 -22.24 -16.57 1.97
C ILE A 186 -20.83 -16.14 1.53
N THR A 187 -20.72 -15.58 0.32
CA THR A 187 -19.45 -15.05 -0.20
C THR A 187 -19.64 -13.73 -0.94
N THR A 188 -18.66 -12.84 -0.81
CA THR A 188 -18.58 -11.57 -1.55
C THR A 188 -17.68 -11.68 -2.78
N LEU A 189 -18.12 -11.11 -3.90
CA LEU A 189 -17.40 -11.06 -5.18
C LEU A 189 -17.72 -9.76 -5.92
N SER A 190 -16.85 -9.34 -6.83
CA SER A 190 -17.17 -8.30 -7.83
C SER A 190 -17.99 -8.90 -8.98
N THR A 191 -18.90 -8.15 -9.59
CA THR A 191 -19.79 -8.60 -10.70
C THR A 191 -19.15 -9.62 -11.66
N GLY A 192 -18.02 -9.25 -12.29
CA GLY A 192 -17.37 -10.09 -13.31
C GLY A 192 -16.77 -11.42 -12.81
N LYS A 193 -16.81 -11.70 -11.51
CA LYS A 193 -16.33 -12.95 -10.89
C LYS A 193 -17.44 -13.92 -10.53
N ILE A 194 -18.71 -13.49 -10.55
CA ILE A 194 -19.84 -14.28 -10.02
C ILE A 194 -20.09 -15.55 -10.83
N GLU A 195 -20.11 -15.48 -12.16
CA GLU A 195 -20.37 -16.68 -13.00
C GLU A 195 -19.25 -17.72 -12.87
N LYS A 196 -17.97 -17.30 -12.79
CA LYS A 196 -16.84 -18.21 -12.54
C LYS A 196 -16.96 -18.90 -11.16
N ALA A 197 -17.46 -18.18 -10.15
CA ALA A 197 -17.69 -18.75 -8.82
C ALA A 197 -18.87 -19.72 -8.81
N LYS A 198 -19.98 -19.38 -9.49
CA LYS A 198 -21.11 -20.29 -9.68
C LYS A 198 -20.66 -21.61 -10.32
N GLU A 199 -19.83 -21.55 -11.37
CA GLU A 199 -19.27 -22.73 -12.03
C GLU A 199 -18.43 -23.60 -11.08
N LEU A 200 -17.55 -22.97 -10.31
CA LEU A 200 -16.66 -23.67 -9.38
C LEU A 200 -17.44 -24.35 -8.23
N PHE A 201 -18.49 -23.71 -7.72
CA PHE A 201 -19.22 -24.15 -6.52
C PHE A 201 -20.56 -24.88 -6.81
N LYS A 202 -20.76 -25.40 -8.02
CA LYS A 202 -21.97 -26.17 -8.39
C LYS A 202 -22.18 -27.44 -7.55
N GLY A 203 -21.09 -28.10 -7.13
CA GLY A 203 -21.15 -29.37 -6.38
C GLY A 203 -21.49 -29.22 -4.89
N GLY A 204 -21.83 -30.33 -4.25
CA GLY A 204 -22.02 -30.44 -2.79
C GLY A 204 -23.41 -30.08 -2.27
N GLU A 205 -23.60 -30.34 -0.97
CA GLU A 205 -24.79 -29.94 -0.24
C GLU A 205 -24.73 -28.45 0.13
N GLY A 206 -25.90 -27.84 0.36
CA GLY A 206 -26.01 -26.44 0.81
C GLY A 206 -26.02 -25.39 -0.30
N GLU A 207 -26.54 -24.22 0.07
CA GLU A 207 -26.70 -23.04 -0.80
C GLU A 207 -25.44 -22.17 -0.79
N VAL A 208 -25.05 -21.62 -1.93
CA VAL A 208 -24.08 -20.50 -1.97
C VAL A 208 -24.80 -19.21 -2.28
N VAL A 209 -24.67 -18.23 -1.39
CA VAL A 209 -25.17 -16.87 -1.60
C VAL A 209 -24.01 -16.00 -2.10
N TYR A 210 -24.17 -15.44 -3.30
CA TYR A 210 -23.18 -14.59 -3.95
C TYR A 210 -23.61 -13.13 -3.81
N ILE A 211 -22.89 -12.37 -2.99
CA ILE A 211 -23.14 -10.93 -2.77
C ILE A 211 -22.21 -10.14 -3.69
N ASP A 212 -22.79 -9.27 -4.51
CA ASP A 212 -22.03 -8.38 -5.39
C ASP A 212 -21.67 -7.10 -4.63
N TYR A 213 -20.51 -7.09 -3.98
CA TYR A 213 -20.09 -5.95 -3.14
C TYR A 213 -19.93 -4.63 -3.91
N THR A 214 -20.00 -4.67 -5.25
CA THR A 214 -19.98 -3.47 -6.11
C THR A 214 -21.37 -2.89 -6.38
N LYS A 215 -22.44 -3.60 -6.00
CA LYS A 215 -23.84 -3.21 -6.25
C LYS A 215 -24.68 -3.06 -4.98
N GLU A 216 -24.37 -3.81 -3.92
CA GLU A 216 -25.16 -3.82 -2.69
C GLU A 216 -24.29 -3.74 -1.43
N ASN A 217 -24.88 -3.29 -0.33
CA ASN A 217 -24.20 -3.30 0.96
C ASN A 217 -24.19 -4.73 1.54
N VAL A 218 -22.98 -5.26 1.74
CA VAL A 218 -22.75 -6.63 2.23
C VAL A 218 -23.48 -6.90 3.55
N ASN A 219 -23.39 -6.00 4.53
CA ASN A 219 -23.99 -6.21 5.84
C ASN A 219 -25.53 -6.26 5.76
N SER A 220 -26.14 -5.38 4.95
CA SER A 220 -27.58 -5.40 4.69
C SER A 220 -28.05 -6.66 3.98
N ALA A 221 -27.28 -7.15 3.00
CA ALA A 221 -27.61 -8.37 2.24
C ALA A 221 -27.47 -9.66 3.08
N ILE A 222 -26.57 -9.68 4.08
CA ILE A 222 -26.41 -10.81 5.02
C ILE A 222 -27.47 -10.80 6.11
N GLY A 223 -27.88 -9.62 6.58
CA GLY A 223 -28.78 -9.44 7.70
C GLY A 223 -28.09 -9.64 9.07
N ALA A 224 -28.60 -8.95 10.08
CA ALA A 224 -28.06 -9.04 11.44
C ALA A 224 -28.42 -10.38 12.12
N GLY A 225 -27.50 -10.94 12.90
CA GLY A 225 -27.74 -12.16 13.67
C GLY A 225 -28.05 -13.42 12.84
N THR A 226 -27.56 -13.52 11.60
CA THR A 226 -27.85 -14.65 10.69
C THR A 226 -26.73 -15.68 10.64
N VAL A 227 -25.46 -15.28 10.83
CA VAL A 227 -24.26 -16.08 10.62
C VAL A 227 -23.84 -16.85 11.88
N ASP A 228 -23.63 -18.16 11.78
CA ASP A 228 -23.09 -19.00 12.86
C ASP A 228 -21.56 -18.94 12.93
N PHE A 229 -20.90 -18.93 11.76
CA PHE A 229 -19.43 -18.93 11.64
C PHE A 229 -18.94 -17.96 10.56
N MET A 230 -17.93 -17.15 10.86
CA MET A 230 -17.20 -16.35 9.87
C MET A 230 -15.73 -16.78 9.79
N PHE A 231 -15.27 -17.05 8.57
CA PHE A 231 -13.85 -17.15 8.25
C PHE A 231 -13.35 -15.77 7.78
N ASP A 232 -12.67 -15.01 8.64
CA ASP A 232 -12.16 -13.70 8.26
C ASP A 232 -10.82 -13.79 7.51
N THR A 233 -10.91 -13.55 6.20
CA THR A 233 -9.81 -13.49 5.24
C THR A 233 -9.45 -12.05 4.81
N MET A 234 -10.28 -11.05 5.14
CA MET A 234 -10.22 -9.69 4.56
C MET A 234 -10.27 -8.55 5.60
N ASP A 235 -9.87 -8.86 6.83
CA ASP A 235 -9.82 -7.97 8.02
C ASP A 235 -11.19 -7.54 8.58
N GLY A 236 -12.28 -8.13 8.09
CA GLY A 236 -13.67 -7.71 8.36
C GLY A 236 -14.27 -8.19 9.69
N THR A 237 -13.47 -8.72 10.63
CA THR A 237 -13.95 -9.22 11.94
C THR A 237 -14.88 -8.24 12.66
N ILE A 238 -14.52 -6.94 12.72
CA ILE A 238 -15.24 -5.97 13.57
C ILE A 238 -16.55 -5.54 12.91
N GLU A 239 -16.49 -5.32 11.60
CA GLU A 239 -17.59 -4.93 10.71
C GLU A 239 -18.67 -6.01 10.62
N SER A 240 -18.27 -7.27 10.82
CA SER A 240 -19.15 -8.45 10.74
C SER A 240 -19.76 -8.86 12.08
N LEU A 241 -19.34 -8.28 13.21
CA LEU A 241 -19.91 -8.60 14.53
C LEU A 241 -21.45 -8.51 14.59
N PRO A 242 -22.13 -7.52 13.96
CA PRO A 242 -23.60 -7.46 13.93
C PRO A 242 -24.26 -8.58 13.11
N LEU A 243 -23.53 -9.21 12.18
CA LEU A 243 -24.03 -10.29 11.33
C LEU A 243 -24.06 -11.64 12.06
N MET A 244 -23.24 -11.78 13.10
CA MET A 244 -23.08 -13.00 13.86
C MET A 244 -24.26 -13.24 14.81
N ARG A 245 -24.67 -14.51 14.92
CA ARG A 245 -25.53 -15.00 16.00
C ARG A 245 -24.80 -14.92 17.34
N SER A 246 -25.56 -14.75 18.42
CA SER A 246 -25.03 -15.00 19.77
C SER A 246 -24.63 -16.48 19.88
N GLY A 247 -23.45 -16.75 20.45
CA GLY A 247 -22.78 -18.05 20.40
C GLY A 247 -22.01 -18.33 19.11
N GLY A 248 -22.07 -17.42 18.11
CA GLY A 248 -21.35 -17.54 16.85
C GLY A 248 -19.84 -17.40 16.98
N VAL A 249 -19.10 -17.87 15.97
CA VAL A 249 -17.64 -17.96 15.98
C VAL A 249 -17.04 -17.13 14.84
N ILE A 250 -15.98 -16.37 15.11
CA ILE A 250 -15.11 -15.79 14.09
C ILE A 250 -13.71 -16.40 14.24
N VAL A 251 -13.19 -16.97 13.15
CA VAL A 251 -11.77 -17.36 13.07
C VAL A 251 -11.11 -16.50 12.00
N SER A 252 -10.14 -15.68 12.42
CA SER A 252 -9.43 -14.74 11.55
C SER A 252 -8.01 -15.19 11.23
N ILE A 253 -7.59 -14.97 9.98
CA ILE A 253 -6.19 -15.08 9.52
C ILE A 253 -5.63 -13.71 9.08
N SER A 254 -6.48 -12.69 9.04
CA SER A 254 -6.21 -11.33 8.56
C SER A 254 -5.72 -10.39 9.65
N LYS A 255 -6.25 -10.54 10.88
CA LYS A 255 -5.87 -9.77 12.07
C LYS A 255 -4.43 -10.09 12.51
N LEU A 256 -3.92 -9.34 13.49
CA LEU A 256 -2.65 -9.65 14.15
C LEU A 256 -2.79 -10.86 15.08
N PRO A 257 -1.74 -11.70 15.22
CA PRO A 257 -1.71 -12.73 16.26
C PRO A 257 -1.68 -12.12 17.65
N SER A 258 -2.11 -12.88 18.66
CA SER A 258 -1.75 -12.57 20.04
C SER A 258 -0.24 -12.78 20.28
N GLY A 259 0.29 -12.17 21.33
CA GLY A 259 1.66 -12.40 21.78
C GLY A 259 1.90 -13.83 22.26
N ASP A 260 0.85 -14.51 22.73
CA ASP A 260 0.92 -15.92 23.14
C ASP A 260 0.95 -16.86 21.93
N GLU A 261 0.26 -16.55 20.82
CA GLU A 261 0.48 -17.23 19.53
C GLU A 261 1.90 -16.97 19.00
N LEU A 262 2.43 -15.75 19.16
CA LEU A 262 3.79 -15.41 18.75
C LEU A 262 4.84 -16.24 19.52
N LYS A 263 4.68 -16.43 20.84
CA LYS A 263 5.52 -17.30 21.68
C LYS A 263 5.51 -18.77 21.26
N LYS A 264 4.41 -19.28 20.71
CA LYS A 264 4.32 -20.67 20.20
C LYS A 264 5.12 -20.88 18.91
N LYS A 265 5.45 -19.81 18.18
CA LYS A 265 6.13 -19.87 16.87
C LYS A 265 7.58 -19.42 16.91
N PHE A 266 7.96 -18.58 17.86
CA PHE A 266 9.31 -18.03 17.98
C PHE A 266 9.83 -18.23 19.40
N ALA A 267 11.09 -18.68 19.53
CA ALA A 267 11.70 -18.99 20.82
C ALA A 267 11.99 -17.76 21.69
N SER A 268 12.13 -16.57 21.10
CA SER A 268 12.52 -15.34 21.82
C SER A 268 11.90 -14.06 21.23
N PRO A 269 10.55 -13.97 21.12
CA PRO A 269 9.91 -12.72 20.72
C PRO A 269 10.12 -11.64 21.78
N SER A 270 10.22 -10.37 21.35
CA SER A 270 10.34 -9.24 22.26
C SER A 270 9.18 -9.22 23.28
N TRP A 271 9.50 -9.16 24.57
CA TRP A 271 8.50 -9.16 25.65
C TRP A 271 7.46 -8.05 25.48
N PHE A 272 7.91 -6.87 25.04
CA PHE A 272 7.07 -5.71 24.78
C PHE A 272 6.10 -5.96 23.64
N LEU A 273 6.58 -6.59 22.56
CA LEU A 273 5.74 -6.98 21.42
C LEU A 273 4.68 -8.00 21.83
N VAL A 274 5.03 -8.99 22.68
CA VAL A 274 4.07 -9.95 23.22
C VAL A 274 2.98 -9.25 24.04
N VAL A 275 3.35 -8.36 24.96
CA VAL A 275 2.37 -7.63 25.79
C VAL A 275 1.45 -6.75 24.92
N LEU A 276 2.01 -6.04 23.94
CA LEU A 276 1.23 -5.21 23.01
C LEU A 276 0.23 -6.04 22.19
N LEU A 277 0.66 -7.16 21.62
CA LEU A 277 -0.21 -8.04 20.84
C LEU A 277 -1.29 -8.71 21.70
N ASN A 278 -0.97 -9.12 22.92
CA ASN A 278 -1.96 -9.64 23.86
C ASN A 278 -3.00 -8.57 24.27
N LEU A 279 -2.62 -7.28 24.35
CA LEU A 279 -3.57 -6.19 24.59
C LEU A 279 -4.50 -5.96 23.39
N ILE A 280 -3.97 -5.99 22.16
CA ILE A 280 -4.76 -5.86 20.93
C ILE A 280 -5.76 -7.02 20.80
N ASP A 281 -5.31 -8.26 21.03
CA ASP A 281 -6.16 -9.44 21.04
C ASP A 281 -7.23 -9.39 22.15
N ARG A 282 -6.89 -8.85 23.33
CA ARG A 282 -7.86 -8.61 24.41
C ARG A 282 -8.95 -7.62 24.02
N VAL A 283 -8.62 -6.58 23.24
CA VAL A 283 -9.62 -5.62 22.73
C VAL A 283 -10.53 -6.30 21.69
N ASN A 284 -9.99 -7.11 20.78
CA ASN A 284 -10.77 -7.85 19.78
C ASN A 284 -11.72 -8.86 20.43
N THR A 285 -11.21 -9.68 21.35
CA THR A 285 -12.01 -10.67 22.12
C THR A 285 -13.08 -9.99 22.98
N TRP A 286 -12.78 -8.85 23.62
CA TRP A 286 -13.79 -8.07 24.37
C TRP A 286 -14.88 -7.49 23.47
N ARG A 287 -14.51 -6.93 22.31
CA ARG A 287 -15.47 -6.42 21.32
C ARG A 287 -16.38 -7.53 20.80
N ALA A 288 -15.82 -8.70 20.46
CA ALA A 288 -16.61 -9.85 20.02
C ALA A 288 -17.52 -10.38 21.13
N GLY A 289 -17.01 -10.50 22.37
CA GLY A 289 -17.78 -10.92 23.53
C GLY A 289 -18.99 -10.03 23.84
N ARG A 290 -18.92 -8.72 23.54
CA ARG A 290 -20.09 -7.81 23.63
C ARG A 290 -21.24 -8.16 22.69
N TYR A 291 -21.00 -8.89 21.61
CA TYR A 291 -22.02 -9.42 20.70
C TYR A 291 -22.37 -10.88 21.01
N GLY A 292 -21.79 -11.47 22.06
CA GLY A 292 -21.89 -12.91 22.34
C GLY A 292 -21.09 -13.77 21.36
N VAL A 293 -20.07 -13.20 20.69
CA VAL A 293 -19.31 -13.85 19.62
C VAL A 293 -17.95 -14.29 20.11
N ASN A 294 -17.58 -15.53 19.79
CA ASN A 294 -16.28 -16.12 20.08
C ASN A 294 -15.30 -15.80 18.94
N TYR A 295 -14.41 -14.82 19.15
CA TYR A 295 -13.33 -14.49 18.22
C TYR A 295 -12.04 -15.26 18.55
N SER A 296 -11.32 -15.75 17.53
CA SER A 296 -9.95 -16.24 17.65
C SER A 296 -9.12 -15.96 16.40
N TYR A 297 -7.82 -15.79 16.58
CA TYR A 297 -6.84 -15.78 15.49
C TYR A 297 -6.30 -17.20 15.22
N LEU A 298 -5.98 -17.53 13.95
CA LEU A 298 -5.28 -18.76 13.58
C LEU A 298 -3.92 -18.47 12.92
N TRP A 299 -2.83 -18.95 13.55
CA TRP A 299 -1.54 -19.12 12.87
C TRP A 299 -1.39 -20.56 12.36
N MET A 300 -1.53 -20.77 11.05
CA MET A 300 -1.45 -22.10 10.44
C MET A 300 -0.10 -22.80 10.70
N GLY A 301 -0.16 -24.07 11.10
CA GLY A 301 0.99 -24.97 11.21
C GLY A 301 1.08 -25.96 10.03
N PRO A 302 2.28 -26.44 9.65
CA PRO A 302 2.39 -27.57 8.74
C PRO A 302 1.74 -28.82 9.36
N ASP A 303 1.11 -29.66 8.54
CA ASP A 303 0.40 -30.87 8.97
C ASP A 303 0.27 -31.84 7.78
N ALA A 304 1.06 -32.92 7.76
CA ALA A 304 1.02 -33.93 6.71
C ALA A 304 -0.36 -34.60 6.58
N LYS A 305 -1.05 -34.89 7.70
CA LYS A 305 -2.38 -35.53 7.66
C LYS A 305 -3.43 -34.61 7.05
N GLY A 306 -3.33 -33.32 7.33
CA GLY A 306 -4.14 -32.30 6.67
C GLY A 306 -3.88 -32.23 5.16
N LEU A 307 -2.64 -32.45 4.72
CA LEU A 307 -2.31 -32.54 3.29
C LEU A 307 -2.86 -33.83 2.67
N ASP A 308 -2.77 -34.98 3.34
CA ASP A 308 -3.37 -36.24 2.87
C ASP A 308 -4.89 -36.09 2.66
N ASP A 309 -5.60 -35.46 3.59
CA ASP A 309 -7.03 -35.15 3.46
C ASP A 309 -7.31 -34.25 2.25
N LEU A 310 -6.54 -33.18 2.06
CA LEU A 310 -6.68 -32.27 0.93
C LEU A 310 -6.42 -32.97 -0.42
N GLY A 311 -5.34 -33.77 -0.50
CA GLY A 311 -5.01 -34.54 -1.69
C GLY A 311 -6.07 -35.58 -2.03
N ARG A 312 -6.59 -36.27 -1.00
CA ARG A 312 -7.73 -37.20 -1.14
C ARG A 312 -8.98 -36.48 -1.62
N TRP A 313 -9.35 -35.34 -1.06
CA TRP A 313 -10.53 -34.57 -1.50
C TRP A 313 -10.40 -34.01 -2.93
N VAL A 314 -9.19 -33.72 -3.41
CA VAL A 314 -8.97 -33.43 -4.85
C VAL A 314 -9.23 -34.69 -5.69
N GLY A 315 -8.70 -35.84 -5.29
CA GLY A 315 -8.95 -37.12 -5.97
C GLY A 315 -10.44 -37.55 -5.97
N GLU A 316 -11.17 -37.28 -4.89
CA GLU A 316 -12.62 -37.50 -4.77
C GLU A 316 -13.45 -36.45 -5.53
N GLY A 317 -12.83 -35.42 -6.13
CA GLY A 317 -13.52 -34.32 -6.83
C GLY A 317 -14.25 -33.33 -5.91
N LYS A 318 -14.11 -33.47 -4.58
CA LYS A 318 -14.64 -32.56 -3.55
C LYS A 318 -13.89 -31.23 -3.46
N LEU A 319 -12.67 -31.16 -3.98
CA LEU A 319 -11.90 -29.93 -4.09
C LEU A 319 -11.36 -29.76 -5.52
N LYS A 320 -11.96 -28.85 -6.30
CA LYS A 320 -11.41 -28.44 -7.59
C LYS A 320 -10.39 -27.33 -7.38
N LEU A 321 -9.26 -27.47 -8.06
CA LEU A 321 -8.12 -26.56 -7.92
C LEU A 321 -8.26 -25.34 -8.81
N LEU A 322 -7.82 -24.20 -8.28
CA LEU A 322 -7.89 -22.91 -8.94
C LEU A 322 -6.51 -22.27 -8.97
N VAL A 323 -5.70 -22.71 -9.93
CA VAL A 323 -4.43 -22.07 -10.26
C VAL A 323 -4.73 -20.79 -11.06
N GLY A 324 -4.23 -19.65 -10.59
CA GLY A 324 -4.41 -18.35 -11.23
C GLY A 324 -3.38 -18.10 -12.33
N ARG A 325 -2.09 -18.16 -11.97
CA ARG A 325 -0.95 -17.93 -12.87
C ARG A 325 0.18 -18.92 -12.61
N THR A 326 0.89 -19.28 -13.67
CA THR A 326 2.18 -19.98 -13.63
C THR A 326 3.27 -19.12 -14.25
N ALA A 327 4.48 -19.17 -13.68
CA ALA A 327 5.70 -18.56 -14.24
C ALA A 327 6.85 -19.56 -14.12
N LYS A 328 7.83 -19.56 -15.03
CA LYS A 328 9.04 -20.38 -14.87
C LYS A 328 10.01 -19.65 -13.95
N LEU A 329 10.80 -20.36 -13.13
CA LEU A 329 11.81 -19.71 -12.27
C LEU A 329 12.80 -18.86 -13.09
N GLU A 330 13.16 -19.32 -14.30
CA GLU A 330 14.03 -18.59 -15.22
C GLU A 330 13.44 -17.24 -15.67
N ASP A 331 12.12 -17.10 -15.67
CA ASP A 331 11.42 -15.86 -16.02
C ASP A 331 11.20 -15.03 -14.75
N LEU A 332 12.29 -14.42 -14.28
CA LEU A 332 12.32 -13.64 -13.05
C LEU A 332 11.27 -12.51 -13.05
N GLU A 333 11.04 -11.85 -14.18
CA GLU A 333 10.05 -10.77 -14.26
C GLU A 333 8.61 -11.29 -14.19
N ALA A 334 8.30 -12.46 -14.79
CA ALA A 334 7.01 -13.10 -14.57
C ALA A 334 6.82 -13.57 -13.12
N VAL A 335 7.88 -14.06 -12.46
CA VAL A 335 7.85 -14.43 -11.04
C VAL A 335 7.60 -13.20 -10.16
N LYS A 336 8.40 -12.13 -10.30
CA LYS A 336 8.18 -10.84 -9.60
C LYS A 336 6.78 -10.30 -9.81
N SER A 337 6.30 -10.30 -11.05
CA SER A 337 4.96 -9.86 -11.42
C SER A 337 3.85 -10.68 -10.73
N GLY A 338 4.05 -12.01 -10.59
CA GLY A 338 3.16 -12.87 -9.79
C GLY A 338 3.15 -12.51 -8.31
N TYR A 339 4.31 -12.23 -7.73
CA TYR A 339 4.43 -11.73 -6.35
C TYR A 339 3.79 -10.34 -6.17
N GLU A 340 3.91 -9.44 -7.14
CA GLU A 340 3.24 -8.13 -7.11
C GLU A 340 1.72 -8.23 -7.19
N GLU A 341 1.18 -9.15 -7.99
CA GLU A 341 -0.26 -9.40 -8.07
C GLU A 341 -0.81 -9.86 -6.71
N VAL A 342 -0.11 -10.78 -6.04
CA VAL A 342 -0.42 -11.22 -4.68
C VAL A 342 -0.28 -10.06 -3.67
N ASN A 343 0.73 -9.18 -3.82
CA ASN A 343 0.93 -8.02 -2.93
C ASN A 343 -0.21 -6.98 -3.06
N LYS A 344 -0.70 -6.73 -4.29
CA LYS A 344 -1.76 -5.76 -4.57
C LYS A 344 -3.10 -6.15 -3.94
N GLY A 345 -3.32 -7.43 -3.60
CA GLY A 345 -4.50 -7.92 -2.87
C GLY A 345 -5.85 -7.73 -3.57
N LYS A 346 -5.84 -7.27 -4.83
CA LYS A 346 -7.02 -6.95 -5.65
C LYS A 346 -6.87 -7.57 -7.04
N GLY A 347 -7.98 -7.92 -7.68
CA GLY A 347 -7.99 -8.44 -9.05
C GLY A 347 -7.78 -9.95 -9.18
N GLY A 348 -6.79 -10.53 -8.49
CA GLY A 348 -6.42 -11.96 -8.61
C GLY A 348 -7.54 -12.98 -8.34
N VAL A 349 -7.37 -14.20 -8.85
CA VAL A 349 -8.27 -15.35 -8.69
C VAL A 349 -7.43 -16.61 -8.47
N GLY A 350 -7.70 -17.35 -7.39
CA GLY A 350 -6.93 -18.56 -7.05
C GLY A 350 -5.53 -18.27 -6.51
N ASN A 351 -4.61 -19.22 -6.70
CA ASN A 351 -3.21 -19.14 -6.25
C ASN A 351 -2.21 -19.02 -7.41
N SER A 352 -1.13 -18.29 -7.19
CA SER A 352 -0.03 -18.14 -8.15
C SER A 352 1.09 -19.14 -7.86
N ASN A 353 1.72 -19.70 -8.90
CA ASN A 353 2.76 -20.72 -8.77
C ASN A 353 3.99 -20.42 -9.63
N ALA A 354 5.16 -20.79 -9.12
CA ALA A 354 6.41 -20.84 -9.87
C ALA A 354 6.72 -22.30 -10.26
N GLN A 355 7.04 -22.54 -11.54
CA GLN A 355 7.41 -23.83 -12.10
C GLN A 355 8.92 -23.90 -12.30
N LEU A 356 9.53 -25.04 -11.97
CA LEU A 356 10.96 -25.29 -12.11
C LEU A 356 11.19 -26.29 -13.23
N ARG A 357 12.06 -25.96 -14.19
CA ARG A 357 12.44 -26.92 -15.24
C ARG A 357 13.69 -27.68 -14.81
N THR A 358 13.56 -28.98 -14.57
CA THR A 358 14.72 -29.84 -14.33
C THR A 358 15.49 -30.05 -15.64
N VAL A 359 16.71 -29.51 -15.74
CA VAL A 359 17.63 -29.85 -16.83
C VAL A 359 18.26 -31.20 -16.53
N THR A 360 17.91 -32.22 -17.31
CA THR A 360 18.70 -33.46 -17.41
C THR A 360 19.87 -33.23 -18.37
N PRO A 361 21.11 -33.62 -18.02
CA PRO A 361 22.23 -33.54 -18.96
C PRO A 361 21.99 -34.47 -20.15
N SER A 362 21.81 -33.89 -21.34
CA SER A 362 21.70 -34.65 -22.58
C SER A 362 23.05 -35.27 -22.92
N HIS A 363 23.21 -36.58 -22.71
CA HIS A 363 24.24 -37.35 -23.40
C HIS A 363 23.83 -37.46 -24.88
N ALA A 364 24.81 -37.31 -25.78
CA ALA A 364 24.59 -37.42 -27.22
C ALA A 364 24.61 -38.87 -27.68
N GLY A 365 23.73 -39.24 -28.63
CA GLY A 365 23.92 -40.42 -29.48
C GLY A 365 22.66 -41.25 -29.81
N ALA A 366 22.42 -41.42 -31.11
CA ALA A 366 21.70 -42.51 -31.79
C ALA A 366 20.16 -42.62 -31.73
N ASP A 367 19.53 -42.12 -32.78
CA ASP A 367 18.42 -42.65 -33.61
C ASP A 367 17.60 -43.87 -33.15
N SER A 368 16.27 -43.77 -33.21
CA SER A 368 15.48 -44.32 -34.34
C SER A 368 13.96 -44.08 -34.18
N ASP A 369 13.22 -44.16 -35.29
CA ASP A 369 11.81 -43.77 -35.44
C ASP A 369 10.79 -44.58 -34.61
N THR A 370 9.69 -43.93 -34.20
CA THR A 370 8.35 -44.25 -34.75
C THR A 370 7.31 -43.17 -34.48
N ASN A 371 6.53 -42.85 -35.52
CA ASN A 371 5.46 -41.85 -35.51
C ASN A 371 4.14 -42.42 -34.96
N ALA A 372 3.42 -41.64 -34.15
CA ALA A 372 1.96 -41.71 -34.06
C ALA A 372 1.38 -40.32 -33.71
N GLN A 373 0.52 -39.79 -34.58
CA GLN A 373 0.03 -38.41 -34.52
C GLN A 373 -1.22 -38.27 -33.64
N LEU A 374 -1.30 -37.19 -32.86
CA LEU A 374 -2.55 -36.47 -32.63
C LEU A 374 -2.28 -34.96 -32.74
N ARG A 375 -2.95 -34.29 -33.69
CA ARG A 375 -2.77 -32.87 -33.98
C ARG A 375 -3.62 -31.99 -33.05
N PRO A 376 -3.16 -30.80 -32.64
CA PRO A 376 -4.01 -29.83 -31.94
C PRO A 376 -5.02 -29.20 -32.90
N ARG A 377 -6.26 -28.98 -32.43
CA ARG A 377 -7.21 -28.10 -33.13
C ARG A 377 -6.83 -26.63 -32.89
N GLN A 378 -6.80 -25.84 -33.95
CA GLN A 378 -6.89 -24.39 -33.88
C GLN A 378 -8.35 -23.97 -34.07
N GLU A 379 -8.91 -23.32 -33.06
CA GLU A 379 -10.06 -22.43 -33.10
C GLU A 379 -9.61 -21.27 -32.16
N GLY A 380 -9.65 -19.98 -32.48
CA GLY A 380 -10.43 -19.27 -33.48
C GLY A 380 -10.89 -17.95 -32.83
N TYR A 381 -9.95 -17.07 -32.47
CA TYR A 381 -10.26 -15.80 -31.79
C TYR A 381 -10.60 -14.71 -32.80
N GLU A 382 -11.89 -14.53 -33.09
CA GLU A 382 -12.37 -13.35 -33.79
C GLU A 382 -12.46 -12.13 -32.85
N PHE A 383 -12.09 -10.97 -33.38
CA PHE A 383 -12.31 -9.68 -32.75
C PHE A 383 -13.76 -9.22 -32.97
N LEU A 384 -14.45 -8.78 -31.92
CA LEU A 384 -15.63 -7.91 -32.05
C LEU A 384 -15.57 -6.74 -31.05
N THR A 385 -16.05 -5.58 -31.52
CA THR A 385 -15.91 -4.25 -30.93
C THR A 385 -17.29 -3.56 -30.79
N SER A 386 -17.34 -2.42 -30.05
CA SER A 386 -18.49 -1.49 -29.84
C SER A 386 -19.60 -1.96 -28.87
N ALA A 387 -19.99 -1.22 -27.81
CA ALA A 387 -20.74 0.06 -27.66
C ALA A 387 -22.29 -0.15 -27.65
N THR A 388 -23.19 0.58 -26.97
CA THR A 388 -23.28 2.02 -26.56
C THR A 388 -24.31 2.24 -25.40
N TYR A 389 -24.46 3.49 -24.90
CA TYR A 389 -25.36 4.00 -23.84
C TYR A 389 -26.88 4.11 -24.18
N ALA A 390 -27.74 4.24 -23.14
CA ALA A 390 -29.10 4.87 -23.19
C ALA A 390 -29.54 5.42 -21.80
N VAL A 391 -30.50 6.37 -21.75
CA VAL A 391 -30.89 7.20 -20.56
C VAL A 391 -32.42 7.36 -20.45
N ALA A 392 -32.99 7.39 -19.22
CA ALA A 392 -34.33 7.93 -18.88
C ALA A 392 -34.43 8.35 -17.38
N LEU A 393 -35.46 9.10 -16.97
CA LEU A 393 -35.41 10.07 -15.84
C LEU A 393 -36.37 9.80 -14.64
N GLY A 394 -35.83 9.96 -13.40
CA GLY A 394 -36.51 10.42 -12.16
C GLY A 394 -37.52 9.49 -11.43
N PRO A 395 -38.01 9.83 -10.21
CA PRO A 395 -37.54 10.84 -9.23
C PRO A 395 -37.41 10.35 -7.75
N VAL A 396 -36.48 10.97 -7.00
CA VAL A 396 -36.54 11.40 -5.57
C VAL A 396 -37.07 10.44 -4.46
N THR A 397 -36.22 10.04 -3.49
CA THR A 397 -36.31 10.42 -2.04
C THR A 397 -35.23 9.80 -1.12
N THR A 398 -34.50 10.69 -0.40
CA THR A 398 -33.99 10.59 0.99
C THR A 398 -33.24 9.36 1.56
N ALA A 399 -31.95 9.62 1.82
CA ALA A 399 -31.29 9.59 3.15
C ALA A 399 -30.55 8.32 3.66
N PRO A 400 -29.47 8.48 4.48
CA PRO A 400 -28.33 7.56 4.48
C PRO A 400 -27.91 7.01 5.86
N TRP A 401 -27.05 5.97 5.89
CA TRP A 401 -26.23 5.66 7.06
C TRP A 401 -24.79 5.27 6.69
N ASN A 402 -23.84 5.95 7.33
CA ASN A 402 -22.39 5.88 7.07
C ASN A 402 -21.72 4.69 7.80
N TYR A 403 -20.59 4.23 7.24
CA TYR A 403 -19.60 3.40 7.95
C TYR A 403 -18.21 4.05 7.87
N GLY A 404 -17.39 3.85 8.92
CA GLY A 404 -15.93 3.93 8.79
C GLY A 404 -15.17 4.84 9.77
N ALA A 405 -14.99 4.42 11.04
CA ALA A 405 -13.80 4.72 11.87
C ALA A 405 -13.86 4.00 13.24
N SER A 406 -13.07 2.95 13.50
CA SER A 406 -12.90 2.45 14.89
C SER A 406 -11.66 1.60 15.26
N SER A 407 -10.43 1.98 14.88
CA SER A 407 -9.21 1.50 15.60
C SER A 407 -7.94 2.35 15.46
N ALA A 408 -8.05 3.67 15.32
CA ALA A 408 -6.90 4.60 15.26
C ALA A 408 -6.67 5.34 16.59
N THR A 409 -6.81 4.65 17.72
CA THR A 409 -6.54 5.18 19.07
C THR A 409 -5.96 4.08 19.95
N PHE A 410 -4.62 4.01 20.09
CA PHE A 410 -3.91 3.53 21.30
C PHE A 410 -2.38 3.66 21.22
N SER A 411 -1.79 3.80 20.03
CA SER A 411 -0.32 3.78 19.82
C SER A 411 0.47 4.89 20.52
N TYR A 412 -0.19 5.97 20.98
CA TYR A 412 0.47 7.12 21.61
C TYR A 412 0.91 6.88 23.07
N LEU A 413 0.34 5.91 23.79
CA LEU A 413 0.59 5.79 25.24
C LEU A 413 1.95 5.18 25.59
N LEU A 414 2.51 4.33 24.71
CA LEU A 414 3.73 3.56 24.99
C LEU A 414 5.03 4.35 24.73
N LEU A 415 4.99 5.41 23.91
CA LEU A 415 6.14 6.31 23.74
C LEU A 415 6.35 7.24 24.94
N ALA A 416 5.27 7.56 25.67
CA ALA A 416 5.32 8.48 26.81
C ALA A 416 6.06 7.86 28.02
N LEU A 417 5.81 6.59 28.32
CA LEU A 417 6.37 5.92 29.50
C LEU A 417 7.87 5.57 29.36
N TYR A 418 8.37 5.40 28.14
CA TYR A 418 9.79 5.10 27.91
C TYR A 418 10.72 6.31 28.20
N ARG A 419 10.20 7.54 28.08
CA ARG A 419 10.98 8.77 28.35
C ARG A 419 11.12 9.09 29.85
N SER A 420 10.37 8.43 30.73
CA SER A 420 10.33 8.75 32.17
C SER A 420 11.38 8.02 33.02
N TYR A 421 12.19 7.13 32.45
CA TYR A 421 13.07 6.23 33.23
C TYR A 421 14.58 6.53 33.13
N THR A 422 15.01 7.53 32.34
CA THR A 422 16.44 7.82 32.11
C THR A 422 16.77 9.32 32.11
N SER A 423 16.81 9.94 33.29
CA SER A 423 17.61 11.15 33.54
C SER A 423 17.83 11.37 35.04
N SER A 424 19.11 11.42 35.46
CA SER A 424 19.50 11.77 36.83
C SER A 424 20.83 12.52 36.82
N SER A 425 20.89 13.59 37.63
CA SER A 425 22.08 14.41 37.97
C SER A 425 22.74 15.22 36.82
N ALA A 426 23.32 16.41 37.06
CA ALA A 426 23.17 17.38 38.16
C ALA A 426 23.75 18.77 37.79
N ALA A 427 23.28 19.79 38.51
CA ALA A 427 23.94 21.07 38.87
C ALA A 427 24.36 22.12 37.80
N GLN A 428 24.00 23.37 38.12
CA GLN A 428 24.35 24.69 37.55
C GLN A 428 25.59 25.27 38.31
N PRO A 429 26.35 26.29 37.81
CA PRO A 429 25.89 27.71 37.89
C PRO A 429 26.37 28.74 36.83
N LYS A 430 25.64 29.86 36.80
CA LYS A 430 25.96 31.23 36.24
C LYS A 430 26.77 32.06 37.28
N PRO A 431 27.26 33.32 37.05
CA PRO A 431 26.79 34.43 36.16
C PRO A 431 27.94 35.03 35.29
N THR A 432 28.03 36.28 34.77
CA THR A 432 27.39 37.60 35.06
C THR A 432 27.36 38.54 33.81
N ASN A 433 27.22 39.85 33.98
CA ASN A 433 26.97 40.88 32.94
C ASN A 433 28.20 41.73 32.59
N SER A 434 28.21 42.32 31.39
CA SER A 434 28.37 43.78 31.22
C SER A 434 27.94 44.23 29.80
N ILE A 435 26.87 45.01 29.71
CA ILE A 435 26.52 45.85 28.55
C ILE A 435 27.29 47.18 28.70
N GLU A 436 27.28 48.03 27.67
CA GLU A 436 27.77 49.43 27.64
C GLU A 436 29.22 49.67 27.14
N THR A 437 29.42 49.48 25.83
CA THR A 437 30.10 50.52 25.03
C THR A 437 29.54 50.51 23.60
N LEU A 438 29.46 51.69 22.96
CA LEU A 438 29.12 51.89 21.53
C LEU A 438 27.63 51.71 21.13
N MET A 439 26.74 52.47 21.76
CA MET A 439 25.68 53.16 20.98
C MET A 439 26.24 54.46 20.39
N ASN A 440 25.59 54.96 19.31
CA ASN A 440 25.86 56.22 18.60
C ASN A 440 27.03 56.27 17.60
N ILE A 441 26.97 55.48 16.52
CA ILE A 441 27.08 56.03 15.15
C ILE A 441 26.05 55.37 14.22
N ALA A 442 24.97 56.09 13.92
CA ALA A 442 24.10 55.89 12.76
C ALA A 442 23.68 57.30 12.31
N PRO A 443 23.72 57.65 11.01
CA PRO A 443 23.13 56.85 9.93
C PRO A 443 23.89 56.93 8.58
N ALA A 444 24.79 55.99 8.28
CA ALA A 444 25.47 55.95 6.96
C ALA A 444 25.70 54.53 6.39
N LEU A 445 25.24 53.48 7.08
CA LEU A 445 25.44 52.07 6.70
C LEU A 445 24.14 51.26 6.86
N LYS A 446 23.06 51.70 6.19
CA LYS A 446 21.90 50.83 5.90
C LYS A 446 22.16 50.00 4.64
N SER A 447 23.21 49.19 4.68
CA SER A 447 23.34 48.02 3.80
C SER A 447 22.65 46.86 4.51
N THR A 448 21.58 46.34 3.92
CA THR A 448 20.73 45.29 4.48
C THR A 448 21.42 43.93 4.42
N MET A 449 22.39 43.73 5.31
CA MET A 449 22.79 42.40 5.76
C MET A 449 21.62 41.82 6.55
N SER A 450 20.77 41.04 5.87
CA SER A 450 19.70 40.27 6.52
C SER A 450 20.31 39.46 7.66
N LYS A 451 19.78 39.63 8.87
CA LYS A 451 20.21 38.83 10.02
C LYS A 451 19.75 37.41 9.75
N SER A 452 20.70 36.51 9.46
CA SER A 452 20.42 35.09 9.32
C SER A 452 19.51 34.61 10.45
N LEU A 453 18.48 33.87 10.07
CA LEU A 453 17.40 33.36 10.91
C LEU A 453 17.88 32.23 11.84
N THR A 454 18.92 32.48 12.63
CA THR A 454 19.76 31.49 13.32
C THR A 454 19.01 30.47 14.20
N HIS A 455 17.80 30.79 14.68
CA HIS A 455 16.94 29.85 15.43
C HIS A 455 16.24 28.82 14.53
N ALA A 456 16.07 29.11 13.24
CA ALA A 456 15.46 28.22 12.26
C ALA A 456 16.38 27.05 11.92
N LYS A 457 15.83 25.84 12.03
CA LYS A 457 16.47 24.60 11.57
C LYS A 457 16.00 24.27 10.16
N ILE A 458 16.93 24.39 9.20
CA ILE A 458 16.74 24.02 7.80
C ILE A 458 17.27 22.59 7.60
N THR A 459 16.47 21.68 7.06
CA THR A 459 16.86 20.30 6.77
C THR A 459 16.57 19.98 5.30
N ALA A 460 17.61 19.88 4.47
CA ALA A 460 17.47 19.64 3.04
C ALA A 460 16.83 18.28 2.71
N ARG A 461 15.89 18.30 1.77
CA ARG A 461 15.20 17.15 1.18
C ARG A 461 15.71 16.96 -0.25
N ARG A 462 16.87 16.31 -0.38
CA ARG A 462 17.55 16.15 -1.67
C ARG A 462 16.71 15.39 -2.69
N SER A 463 16.75 15.80 -3.96
CA SER A 463 16.00 15.23 -5.08
C SER A 463 16.19 13.72 -5.18
N ALA A 464 17.44 13.25 -5.15
CA ALA A 464 17.82 11.83 -5.20
C ALA A 464 17.39 11.01 -3.96
N ALA A 465 16.89 11.66 -2.89
CA ALA A 465 16.33 11.00 -1.72
C ALA A 465 14.79 11.00 -1.69
N ARG A 466 14.13 11.77 -2.57
CA ARG A 466 12.67 11.73 -2.77
C ARG A 466 12.28 10.35 -3.32
N GLY A 467 11.03 9.96 -3.10
CA GLY A 467 10.46 8.81 -3.82
C GLY A 467 10.48 9.09 -5.32
N HIS A 468 10.70 8.06 -6.13
CA HIS A 468 10.70 8.19 -7.58
C HIS A 468 9.88 7.05 -8.19
N GLY A 469 8.96 7.41 -9.08
CA GLY A 469 8.10 6.48 -9.80
C GLY A 469 8.09 6.83 -11.27
N ASN A 470 8.66 5.96 -12.10
CA ASN A 470 8.60 6.07 -13.56
C ASN A 470 7.78 4.91 -14.13
N HIS A 471 6.73 5.24 -14.87
CA HIS A 471 5.76 4.33 -15.46
C HIS A 471 5.71 4.45 -16.99
N GLY A 472 6.76 5.01 -17.61
CA GLY A 472 6.87 5.28 -19.05
C GLY A 472 6.03 6.47 -19.53
N TRP A 473 4.76 6.56 -19.09
CA TRP A 473 3.88 7.70 -19.38
C TRP A 473 3.86 8.78 -18.27
N LEU A 474 4.27 8.41 -17.05
CA LEU A 474 4.37 9.27 -15.88
C LEU A 474 5.76 9.12 -15.29
N ASP A 475 6.43 10.23 -15.02
CA ASP A 475 7.68 10.31 -14.27
C ASP A 475 7.49 11.27 -13.09
N SER A 476 7.48 10.73 -11.87
CA SER A 476 6.97 11.40 -10.67
C SER A 476 7.98 11.36 -9.52
N HIS A 477 8.25 12.51 -8.91
CA HIS A 477 9.10 12.62 -7.71
C HIS A 477 8.27 12.96 -6.47
N HIS A 478 8.19 12.02 -5.52
CA HIS A 478 7.38 12.11 -4.31
C HIS A 478 8.18 12.63 -3.11
N THR A 479 7.86 13.82 -2.61
CA THR A 479 8.45 14.30 -1.35
C THR A 479 7.94 13.52 -0.15
N PHE A 480 6.64 13.23 -0.12
CA PHE A 480 5.93 12.51 0.93
C PHE A 480 5.49 11.12 0.46
N SER A 481 5.16 10.24 1.41
CA SER A 481 4.60 8.91 1.18
C SER A 481 3.32 8.98 0.35
N PHE A 482 3.40 8.52 -0.90
CA PHE A 482 2.35 8.61 -1.91
C PHE A 482 2.45 7.44 -2.89
N ALA A 483 1.30 7.00 -3.43
CA ALA A 483 1.19 5.84 -4.32
C ALA A 483 1.94 4.60 -3.79
N SER A 484 2.98 4.13 -4.50
CA SER A 484 3.80 2.97 -4.12
C SER A 484 5.02 3.32 -3.26
N TYR A 485 5.37 4.61 -3.17
CA TYR A 485 6.44 5.13 -2.33
C TYR A 485 5.97 5.33 -0.89
N TYR A 486 6.72 4.78 0.07
CA TYR A 486 6.41 4.89 1.49
C TYR A 486 7.69 5.04 2.31
N ASP A 487 7.78 6.13 3.06
CA ASP A 487 8.73 6.36 4.14
C ASP A 487 7.96 6.99 5.33
N PRO A 488 7.91 6.34 6.50
CA PRO A 488 7.18 6.84 7.67
C PRO A 488 7.74 8.17 8.23
N LYS A 489 8.94 8.60 7.81
CA LYS A 489 9.48 9.93 8.16
C LYS A 489 8.89 11.07 7.34
N PHE A 490 8.28 10.75 6.20
CA PHE A 490 7.74 11.71 5.25
C PHE A 490 6.25 11.42 4.98
N GLU A 491 5.45 11.18 6.02
CA GLU A 491 4.00 11.03 5.83
C GLU A 491 3.29 12.37 5.63
N GLN A 492 3.68 13.42 6.36
CA GLN A 492 3.18 14.80 6.25
C GLN A 492 4.14 15.80 6.91
N PHE A 493 3.93 17.10 6.70
CA PHE A 493 4.66 18.19 7.37
C PHE A 493 3.69 19.35 7.66
N GLY A 494 3.20 19.42 8.91
CA GLY A 494 2.02 20.25 9.22
C GLY A 494 0.79 19.66 8.54
N SER A 495 -0.04 20.52 7.97
CA SER A 495 -1.14 20.15 7.06
C SER A 495 -0.68 19.63 5.69
N LEU A 496 0.54 19.94 5.22
CA LEU A 496 1.04 19.49 3.91
C LEU A 496 1.19 17.95 3.89
N ARG A 497 0.48 17.29 2.98
CA ARG A 497 0.39 15.82 2.91
C ARG A 497 1.00 15.23 1.66
N VAL A 498 0.92 15.91 0.52
CA VAL A 498 1.46 15.44 -0.76
C VAL A 498 2.19 16.59 -1.44
N LEU A 499 3.34 16.29 -2.02
CA LEU A 499 4.00 17.10 -3.03
C LEU A 499 4.68 16.13 -3.98
N ASN A 500 4.07 15.97 -5.15
CA ASN A 500 4.65 15.26 -6.26
C ASN A 500 5.06 16.28 -7.32
N GLU A 501 6.13 15.97 -8.03
CA GLU A 501 6.56 16.71 -9.21
C GLU A 501 6.49 15.77 -10.40
N ASP A 502 5.51 16.02 -11.26
CA ASP A 502 4.97 15.04 -12.21
C ASP A 502 5.21 15.51 -13.64
N ARG A 503 5.81 14.62 -14.45
CA ARG A 503 5.89 14.74 -15.91
C ARG A 503 4.97 13.71 -16.53
N VAL A 504 3.94 14.16 -17.23
CA VAL A 504 2.97 13.30 -17.91
C VAL A 504 3.18 13.42 -19.42
N ALA A 505 3.45 12.29 -20.06
CA ALA A 505 3.64 12.17 -21.50
C ALA A 505 2.40 12.64 -22.29
N ALA A 506 2.62 13.03 -23.55
CA ALA A 506 1.56 13.44 -24.47
C ALA A 506 0.43 12.38 -24.54
N ARG A 507 -0.82 12.84 -24.64
CA ARG A 507 -2.04 12.00 -24.75
C ARG A 507 -2.22 10.95 -23.63
N ASN A 508 -1.65 11.19 -22.44
CA ASN A 508 -1.76 10.34 -21.26
C ASN A 508 -2.22 11.15 -20.03
N GLY A 509 -2.53 10.49 -18.93
CA GLY A 509 -2.90 11.16 -17.69
C GLY A 509 -3.68 10.28 -16.73
N PHE A 510 -4.17 10.91 -15.66
CA PHE A 510 -4.94 10.28 -14.61
C PHE A 510 -6.40 10.17 -15.04
N PRO A 511 -6.96 8.94 -15.19
CA PRO A 511 -8.37 8.75 -15.51
C PRO A 511 -9.25 9.24 -14.34
N THR A 512 -10.57 9.30 -14.54
CA THR A 512 -11.50 9.76 -13.50
C THR A 512 -11.34 8.95 -12.22
N HIS A 513 -10.95 9.62 -11.13
CA HIS A 513 -10.67 9.00 -9.84
C HIS A 513 -11.23 9.84 -8.68
N PRO A 514 -11.65 9.21 -7.57
CA PRO A 514 -12.29 9.91 -6.47
C PRO A 514 -11.29 10.44 -5.42
N HIS A 515 -11.58 11.63 -4.90
CA HIS A 515 -10.97 12.21 -3.71
C HIS A 515 -12.03 12.56 -2.68
N ARG A 516 -11.61 12.65 -1.41
CA ARG A 516 -12.46 12.99 -0.27
C ARG A 516 -11.58 13.54 0.86
N ASP A 517 -12.10 14.49 1.63
CA ASP A 517 -11.47 14.99 2.86
C ASP A 517 -10.00 15.47 2.67
N ALA A 518 -9.69 16.05 1.51
CA ALA A 518 -8.38 16.59 1.13
C ALA A 518 -8.54 17.90 0.34
N GLU A 519 -7.56 18.79 0.46
CA GLU A 519 -7.41 19.99 -0.37
C GLU A 519 -6.32 19.71 -1.39
N ILE A 520 -6.63 19.79 -2.68
CA ILE A 520 -5.81 19.27 -3.78
C ILE A 520 -5.56 20.40 -4.76
N PHE A 521 -4.32 20.59 -5.22
CA PHE A 521 -4.04 21.59 -6.25
C PHE A 521 -2.88 21.23 -7.18
N SER A 522 -3.08 21.58 -8.46
CA SER A 522 -2.19 21.33 -9.58
C SER A 522 -1.58 22.64 -10.07
N TYR A 523 -0.27 22.83 -9.86
CA TYR A 523 0.49 24.03 -10.25
C TYR A 523 1.30 23.74 -11.53
N ILE A 524 0.92 24.34 -12.66
CA ILE A 524 1.52 24.01 -13.97
C ILE A 524 2.86 24.72 -14.18
N LEU A 525 3.92 23.94 -14.41
CA LEU A 525 5.27 24.42 -14.69
C LEU A 525 5.55 24.53 -16.19
N SER A 526 5.07 23.60 -17.02
CA SER A 526 5.11 23.72 -18.49
C SER A 526 4.16 22.72 -19.16
N GLY A 527 3.78 22.99 -20.41
CA GLY A 527 2.80 22.17 -21.15
C GLY A 527 1.35 22.49 -20.75
N GLU A 528 0.44 21.55 -21.05
CA GLU A 528 -1.00 21.70 -20.84
C GLU A 528 -1.59 20.48 -20.10
N LEU A 529 -2.42 20.72 -19.08
CA LEU A 529 -3.13 19.69 -18.33
C LEU A 529 -4.63 19.98 -18.31
N THR A 530 -5.42 19.08 -18.87
CA THR A 530 -6.89 19.19 -18.89
C THR A 530 -7.47 18.61 -17.62
N HIS A 531 -8.02 19.47 -16.76
CA HIS A 531 -8.89 19.08 -15.66
C HIS A 531 -10.33 18.89 -16.17
N ARG A 532 -11.02 17.85 -15.68
CA ARG A 532 -12.45 17.62 -15.97
C ARG A 532 -13.12 16.87 -14.82
N ASP A 533 -14.19 17.45 -14.27
CA ASP A 533 -15.07 16.82 -13.28
C ASP A 533 -15.81 15.59 -13.85
N SER A 534 -16.13 14.63 -12.99
CA SER A 534 -16.84 13.39 -13.33
C SER A 534 -18.23 13.56 -13.96
N THR A 535 -18.89 14.71 -13.77
CA THR A 535 -20.16 15.03 -14.41
C THR A 535 -20.02 15.39 -15.90
N ILE A 536 -18.82 15.78 -16.34
CA ILE A 536 -18.56 16.17 -17.74
C ILE A 536 -17.99 14.99 -18.53
N GLN A 537 -18.67 14.67 -19.64
CA GLN A 537 -18.17 13.71 -20.62
C GLN A 537 -17.20 14.38 -21.60
N LYS A 538 -16.12 13.66 -21.96
CA LYS A 538 -15.18 14.12 -22.99
C LYS A 538 -15.88 14.34 -24.33
N GLY A 539 -15.62 15.48 -24.98
CA GLY A 539 -16.31 15.93 -26.18
C GLY A 539 -17.64 16.66 -25.94
N LYS A 540 -18.05 16.87 -24.68
CA LYS A 540 -19.24 17.65 -24.28
C LYS A 540 -18.88 18.79 -23.30
N GLU A 541 -17.61 19.13 -23.23
CA GLU A 541 -17.14 20.22 -22.38
C GLU A 541 -17.63 21.54 -22.97
N GLY A 542 -18.18 22.39 -22.11
CA GLY A 542 -18.77 23.67 -22.53
C GLY A 542 -17.71 24.74 -22.77
N LYS A 543 -17.93 25.91 -22.19
CA LYS A 543 -16.84 26.88 -22.01
C LYS A 543 -15.96 26.41 -20.84
N GLU A 544 -14.69 26.81 -20.86
CA GLU A 544 -13.80 26.57 -19.72
C GLU A 544 -14.33 27.28 -18.46
N GLY A 545 -14.25 26.59 -17.33
CA GLY A 545 -14.84 26.95 -16.05
C GLY A 545 -14.34 26.04 -14.93
N ASP A 546 -15.04 26.03 -13.80
CA ASP A 546 -14.62 25.28 -12.61
C ASP A 546 -14.74 23.75 -12.78
N ASP A 547 -15.68 23.27 -13.61
CA ASP A 547 -15.92 21.85 -13.89
C ASP A 547 -15.09 21.28 -15.06
N PHE A 548 -14.53 22.14 -15.91
CA PHE A 548 -13.61 21.78 -16.99
C PHE A 548 -12.64 22.92 -17.33
N PHE A 549 -11.34 22.65 -17.30
CA PHE A 549 -10.33 23.66 -17.62
C PHE A 549 -9.08 23.06 -18.28
N ARG A 550 -8.56 23.69 -19.33
CA ARG A 550 -7.25 23.34 -19.92
C ARG A 550 -6.17 24.26 -19.35
N MET A 551 -5.57 23.82 -18.25
CA MET A 551 -4.55 24.59 -17.54
C MET A 551 -3.25 24.64 -18.35
N LYS A 552 -2.60 25.80 -18.34
CA LYS A 552 -1.25 26.03 -18.88
C LYS A 552 -0.36 26.68 -17.81
N ARG A 553 0.94 26.87 -18.12
CA ARG A 553 1.89 27.52 -17.20
C ARG A 553 1.34 28.85 -16.67
N GLY A 554 1.35 29.00 -15.35
CA GLY A 554 0.76 30.14 -14.63
C GLY A 554 -0.60 29.85 -13.99
N ASP A 555 -1.34 28.85 -14.48
CA ASP A 555 -2.61 28.43 -13.90
C ASP A 555 -2.41 27.51 -12.68
N VAL A 556 -3.37 27.61 -11.76
CA VAL A 556 -3.55 26.70 -10.63
C VAL A 556 -5.01 26.28 -10.59
N GLN A 557 -5.26 24.98 -10.71
CA GLN A 557 -6.54 24.36 -10.34
C GLN A 557 -6.43 23.90 -8.89
N PHE A 558 -7.45 24.22 -8.12
CA PHE A 558 -7.62 23.81 -6.73
C PHE A 558 -8.95 23.08 -6.60
N THR A 559 -8.97 22.00 -5.82
CA THR A 559 -10.10 21.11 -5.60
C THR A 559 -10.25 20.83 -4.11
N THR A 560 -11.37 21.22 -3.51
CA THR A 560 -11.79 20.73 -2.19
C THR A 560 -12.50 19.39 -2.37
N GLY A 561 -11.88 18.29 -1.94
CA GLY A 561 -12.43 16.95 -2.09
C GLY A 561 -13.65 16.67 -1.21
N GLY A 562 -13.74 17.33 -0.06
CA GLY A 562 -14.97 17.42 0.73
C GLY A 562 -15.64 16.09 1.08
N THR A 563 -16.97 16.04 0.95
CA THR A 563 -17.80 14.83 1.09
C THR A 563 -17.54 13.74 0.04
N GLY A 564 -16.86 14.09 -1.06
CA GLY A 564 -16.50 13.21 -2.16
C GLY A 564 -16.61 13.93 -3.50
N ILE A 565 -15.52 13.95 -4.27
CA ILE A 565 -15.47 14.48 -5.63
C ILE A 565 -14.73 13.48 -6.53
N ALA A 566 -14.96 13.49 -7.83
CA ALA A 566 -14.19 12.68 -8.76
C ALA A 566 -13.84 13.51 -10.00
N HIS A 567 -12.56 13.48 -10.37
CA HIS A 567 -12.03 14.27 -11.48
C HIS A 567 -11.01 13.47 -12.30
N SER A 568 -10.72 13.96 -13.49
CA SER A 568 -9.63 13.47 -14.34
C SER A 568 -8.65 14.60 -14.64
N GLU A 569 -7.38 14.24 -14.78
CA GLU A 569 -6.28 15.16 -15.08
C GLU A 569 -5.49 14.58 -16.25
N PHE A 570 -5.74 15.07 -17.47
CA PHE A 570 -5.25 14.45 -18.68
C PHE A 570 -4.42 15.42 -19.52
N ASN A 571 -3.21 15.02 -19.90
CA ASN A 571 -2.45 15.73 -20.91
C ASN A 571 -3.07 15.40 -22.28
N GLU A 572 -3.97 16.26 -22.74
CA GLU A 572 -4.61 16.10 -24.04
C GLU A 572 -3.76 16.67 -25.19
N SER A 573 -2.59 17.26 -24.91
CA SER A 573 -1.68 17.85 -25.91
C SER A 573 -0.75 16.81 -26.56
N ASP A 574 0.00 17.25 -27.58
CA ASP A 574 1.05 16.48 -28.25
C ASP A 574 2.44 16.58 -27.59
N LYS A 575 2.59 17.37 -26.52
CA LYS A 575 3.83 17.57 -25.78
C LYS A 575 3.69 17.04 -24.35
N PRO A 576 4.79 16.70 -23.65
CA PRO A 576 4.72 16.43 -22.21
C PRO A 576 4.24 17.66 -21.42
N VAL A 577 3.59 17.41 -20.29
CA VAL A 577 3.25 18.44 -19.29
C VAL A 577 4.03 18.16 -18.02
N HIS A 578 4.51 19.23 -17.38
CA HIS A 578 5.24 19.19 -16.11
C HIS A 578 4.51 20.09 -15.10
N PHE A 579 4.18 19.55 -13.94
CA PHE A 579 3.41 20.25 -12.91
C PHE A 579 3.72 19.71 -11.52
N LEU A 580 3.26 20.43 -10.49
CA LEU A 580 3.27 19.95 -9.10
C LEU A 580 1.85 19.56 -8.69
N GLN A 581 1.71 18.34 -8.17
CA GLN A 581 0.48 17.82 -7.59
C GLN A 581 0.64 17.87 -6.05
N ILE A 582 -0.07 18.80 -5.40
CA ILE A 582 0.17 19.18 -4.00
C ILE A 582 -1.13 19.06 -3.20
N TRP A 583 -1.10 18.33 -2.08
CA TRP A 583 -2.28 18.15 -1.23
C TRP A 583 -2.03 18.60 0.20
N ALA A 584 -3.03 19.23 0.82
CA ALA A 584 -3.07 19.53 2.25
C ALA A 584 -4.26 18.85 2.96
N LEU A 585 -4.11 18.62 4.26
CA LEU A 585 -5.19 18.13 5.13
C LEU A 585 -6.07 19.31 5.58
N PRO A 586 -7.37 19.32 5.26
CA PRO A 586 -8.27 20.36 5.76
C PRO A 586 -8.49 20.26 7.27
N TRP A 587 -8.83 21.38 7.92
CA TRP A 587 -9.10 21.45 9.35
C TRP A 587 -10.41 20.77 9.78
N SER A 588 -11.26 20.39 8.82
CA SER A 588 -12.53 19.70 8.98
C SER A 588 -12.74 18.67 7.85
N ARG A 589 -13.54 17.64 8.14
CA ARG A 589 -13.99 16.64 7.17
C ARG A 589 -15.41 16.94 6.71
N GLY A 590 -15.79 16.43 5.54
CA GLY A 590 -17.14 16.59 4.99
C GLY A 590 -17.45 18.01 4.52
N LEU A 591 -16.42 18.79 4.15
CA LEU A 591 -16.59 20.08 3.48
C LEU A 591 -17.40 19.93 2.18
N THR A 592 -18.04 21.00 1.72
CA THR A 592 -18.72 20.99 0.42
C THR A 592 -17.68 20.89 -0.70
N PRO A 593 -17.76 19.90 -1.61
CA PRO A 593 -16.79 19.79 -2.70
C PRO A 593 -16.86 20.98 -3.66
N ARG A 594 -15.69 21.48 -4.08
CA ARG A 594 -15.56 22.66 -4.96
C ARG A 594 -14.31 22.60 -5.82
N TYR A 595 -14.36 23.37 -6.90
CA TYR A 595 -13.19 23.71 -7.71
C TYR A 595 -12.97 25.22 -7.70
N HIS A 596 -11.71 25.63 -7.85
CA HIS A 596 -11.30 26.99 -8.13
C HIS A 596 -10.14 26.94 -9.12
N THR A 597 -10.29 27.54 -10.30
CA THR A 597 -9.15 27.71 -11.23
C THR A 597 -8.76 29.18 -11.36
N LYS A 598 -7.45 29.48 -11.28
CA LYS A 598 -6.94 30.85 -11.32
C LYS A 598 -5.56 30.96 -11.96
N THR A 599 -5.38 31.95 -12.83
CA THR A 599 -4.09 32.30 -13.42
C THR A 599 -3.33 33.29 -12.54
N PHE A 600 -2.05 33.03 -12.30
CA PHE A 600 -1.14 33.91 -11.57
C PHE A 600 -0.02 34.40 -12.49
N ASP A 601 0.02 35.72 -12.70
CA ASP A 601 0.94 36.42 -13.59
C ASP A 601 2.41 36.10 -13.28
N GLU A 602 3.13 35.61 -14.29
CA GLU A 602 4.54 35.26 -14.18
C GLU A 602 5.45 36.47 -14.03
N ALA A 603 5.08 37.63 -14.61
CA ALA A 603 5.86 38.85 -14.46
C ALA A 603 5.98 39.25 -12.98
N LYS A 604 4.89 39.12 -12.22
CA LYS A 604 4.87 39.38 -10.77
C LYS A 604 5.70 38.38 -9.98
N LYS A 605 5.69 37.09 -10.36
CA LYS A 605 6.58 36.07 -9.77
C LYS A 605 8.06 36.40 -9.95
N ARG A 606 8.42 37.20 -10.96
CA ARG A 606 9.80 37.65 -11.26
C ARG A 606 10.20 38.94 -10.52
N GLU A 607 9.24 39.58 -9.86
CA GLU A 607 9.42 40.77 -9.01
C GLU A 607 9.53 40.38 -7.53
N ALA A 608 8.65 39.49 -7.05
CA ALA A 608 8.63 38.98 -5.68
C ALA A 608 7.92 37.61 -5.59
N PHE A 609 7.84 37.03 -4.39
CA PHE A 609 6.95 35.89 -4.14
C PHE A 609 5.48 36.30 -4.29
N VAL A 610 4.76 35.64 -5.19
CA VAL A 610 3.31 35.80 -5.36
C VAL A 610 2.60 34.76 -4.52
N SER A 611 1.78 35.20 -3.57
CA SER A 611 0.89 34.30 -2.81
C SER A 611 -0.19 33.73 -3.74
N ILE A 612 -0.40 32.42 -3.66
CA ILE A 612 -1.31 31.62 -4.50
C ILE A 612 -2.49 31.13 -3.68
N LEU A 613 -2.22 30.55 -2.50
CA LEU A 613 -3.23 30.07 -1.54
C LEU A 613 -3.09 30.82 -0.23
N SER A 614 -4.22 31.10 0.44
CA SER A 614 -4.24 31.53 1.84
C SER A 614 -5.47 30.96 2.56
N PRO A 615 -5.49 30.91 3.90
CA PRO A 615 -6.61 30.34 4.64
C PRO A 615 -7.94 31.01 4.29
N LEU A 616 -9.05 30.26 4.31
CA LEU A 616 -10.40 30.85 4.32
C LEU A 616 -10.48 31.86 5.49
N ALA A 617 -10.91 33.09 5.23
CA ALA A 617 -10.84 34.20 6.19
C ALA A 617 -11.65 33.95 7.47
N ALA A 618 -12.84 33.34 7.36
CA ALA A 618 -13.64 32.90 8.51
C ALA A 618 -12.95 31.77 9.30
N GLY A 619 -12.30 30.85 8.58
CA GLY A 619 -11.51 29.76 9.13
C GLY A 619 -12.34 28.59 9.68
N LYS A 620 -11.71 27.79 10.56
CA LYS A 620 -12.32 26.61 11.19
C LYS A 620 -13.56 26.96 12.03
N GLY A 621 -14.74 26.92 11.40
CA GLY A 621 -16.02 27.29 12.01
C GLY A 621 -16.91 28.23 11.17
N ALA A 622 -16.52 28.50 9.93
CA ALA A 622 -17.29 29.30 8.97
C ALA A 622 -18.76 28.84 8.83
N SER A 623 -19.68 29.80 8.68
CA SER A 623 -21.08 29.53 8.38
C SER A 623 -21.27 29.02 6.93
N ALA A 624 -22.45 28.50 6.61
CA ALA A 624 -22.75 28.06 5.25
C ALA A 624 -22.63 29.20 4.22
N GLU A 625 -22.93 30.44 4.63
CA GLU A 625 -22.79 31.66 3.83
C GLU A 625 -21.33 32.09 3.67
N GLU A 626 -20.51 31.97 4.71
CA GLU A 626 -19.06 32.26 4.66
C GLU A 626 -18.31 31.22 3.82
N GLU A 627 -18.65 29.95 3.97
CA GLU A 627 -18.24 28.85 3.10
C GLU A 627 -18.71 29.12 1.66
N ALA A 628 -19.96 29.55 1.43
CA ALA A 628 -20.46 29.92 0.10
C ALA A 628 -19.63 31.04 -0.54
N ALA A 629 -19.34 32.11 0.23
CA ALA A 629 -18.58 33.27 -0.22
C ALA A 629 -17.09 32.98 -0.48
N ALA A 630 -16.52 31.95 0.16
CA ALA A 630 -15.16 31.45 -0.09
C ALA A 630 -14.08 32.55 -0.10
N VAL A 631 -14.15 33.48 0.87
CA VAL A 631 -13.26 34.65 0.91
C VAL A 631 -11.88 34.26 1.45
N PRO A 632 -10.79 34.42 0.69
CA PRO A 632 -9.43 34.16 1.18
C PRO A 632 -8.95 35.25 2.16
N ALA A 633 -8.09 34.88 3.10
CA ALA A 633 -7.48 35.82 4.04
C ALA A 633 -6.53 36.83 3.36
N LEU A 634 -5.87 36.43 2.25
CA LEU A 634 -5.14 37.34 1.36
C LEU A 634 -5.97 37.60 0.08
N PRO A 635 -6.36 38.86 -0.19
CA PRO A 635 -6.99 39.25 -1.45
C PRO A 635 -6.16 38.80 -2.67
N GLY A 636 -6.84 38.28 -3.69
CA GLY A 636 -6.16 37.80 -4.91
C GLY A 636 -5.65 36.36 -4.86
N THR A 637 -5.60 35.70 -3.70
CA THR A 637 -5.29 34.26 -3.59
C THR A 637 -6.52 33.37 -3.87
N ILE A 638 -6.35 32.05 -3.77
CA ILE A 638 -7.41 31.03 -3.65
C ILE A 638 -7.56 30.69 -2.14
N PRO A 639 -8.79 30.53 -1.62
CA PRO A 639 -9.02 30.12 -0.23
C PRO A 639 -8.67 28.63 -0.01
N ILE A 640 -8.12 28.28 1.15
CA ILE A 640 -7.93 26.88 1.58
C ILE A 640 -8.46 26.66 3.00
N HIS A 641 -9.05 25.50 3.27
CA HIS A 641 -9.56 25.11 4.60
C HIS A 641 -8.44 24.53 5.49
N ALA A 642 -7.25 25.12 5.44
CA ALA A 642 -6.08 24.76 6.24
C ALA A 642 -5.35 26.04 6.70
N ASP A 643 -4.54 25.96 7.76
CA ASP A 643 -3.76 27.10 8.26
C ASP A 643 -2.45 27.28 7.46
N PHE A 644 -2.64 27.44 6.15
CA PHE A 644 -1.68 27.16 5.11
C PHE A 644 -1.59 28.31 4.11
N VAL A 645 -0.37 28.66 3.70
CA VAL A 645 -0.09 29.65 2.65
C VAL A 645 0.84 29.05 1.62
N MET A 646 0.52 29.19 0.33
CA MET A 646 1.43 28.86 -0.77
C MET A 646 1.87 30.14 -1.46
N ALA A 647 3.15 30.24 -1.81
CA ALA A 647 3.65 31.25 -2.71
C ALA A 647 4.63 30.67 -3.74
N ALA A 648 4.78 31.37 -4.88
CA ALA A 648 5.76 31.04 -5.91
C ALA A 648 6.52 32.30 -6.35
N GLY A 649 7.82 32.16 -6.59
CA GLY A 649 8.70 33.21 -7.09
C GLY A 649 9.70 32.66 -8.10
N ILE A 650 10.16 33.49 -9.04
CA ILE A 650 11.15 33.17 -10.08
C ILE A 650 12.32 34.13 -9.89
N ILE A 651 13.35 33.67 -9.19
CA ILE A 651 14.46 34.49 -8.71
C ILE A 651 15.55 34.51 -9.76
N GLY A 652 15.68 35.64 -10.46
CA GLY A 652 16.76 35.88 -11.41
C GLY A 652 18.15 35.74 -10.79
N VAL A 653 19.14 35.30 -11.57
CA VAL A 653 20.53 35.05 -11.11
C VAL A 653 21.09 36.24 -10.33
N GLY A 654 21.66 35.98 -9.15
CA GLY A 654 22.22 37.00 -8.25
C GLY A 654 21.19 37.87 -7.51
N LYS A 655 19.89 37.75 -7.80
CA LYS A 655 18.83 38.44 -7.05
C LYS A 655 18.51 37.70 -5.75
N LYS A 656 17.90 38.45 -4.82
CA LYS A 656 17.38 37.94 -3.54
C LYS A 656 15.91 38.27 -3.39
N PHE A 657 15.11 37.29 -2.99
CA PHE A 657 13.76 37.48 -2.47
C PHE A 657 13.74 37.15 -0.97
N GLU A 658 12.70 37.61 -0.28
CA GLU A 658 12.44 37.31 1.13
C GLU A 658 11.01 36.78 1.27
N TRP A 659 10.80 35.81 2.17
CA TRP A 659 9.48 35.31 2.55
C TRP A 659 9.22 35.60 4.02
N THR A 660 8.13 36.33 4.30
CA THR A 660 7.64 36.53 5.66
C THR A 660 6.74 35.35 6.06
N VAL A 661 7.21 34.56 7.03
CA VAL A 661 6.55 33.33 7.50
C VAL A 661 5.13 33.64 7.99
N GLY A 662 4.17 32.84 7.56
CA GLY A 662 2.74 33.02 7.82
C GLY A 662 2.00 33.91 6.81
N GLY A 663 2.65 34.34 5.73
CA GLY A 663 2.07 35.13 4.65
C GLY A 663 1.94 36.62 4.99
N GLU A 664 2.25 37.49 4.03
CA GLU A 664 2.43 38.91 4.28
C GLU A 664 1.18 39.76 3.95
N SER A 665 0.71 40.50 4.94
CA SER A 665 -0.02 41.76 4.77
C SER A 665 0.11 42.62 6.04
N ASP A 666 0.49 43.89 5.89
CA ASP A 666 0.39 44.98 6.88
C ASP A 666 0.44 44.58 8.37
N ALA A 667 1.61 44.10 8.79
CA ALA A 667 1.98 43.79 10.19
C ALA A 667 1.12 42.73 10.92
N LYS A 668 0.29 41.94 10.22
CA LYS A 668 -0.38 40.76 10.79
C LYS A 668 -0.35 39.59 9.80
N ALA A 669 0.44 38.57 10.13
CA ALA A 669 0.44 37.30 9.37
C ALA A 669 -0.98 36.73 9.30
N VAL A 670 -1.37 36.22 8.14
CA VAL A 670 -2.76 35.79 7.85
C VAL A 670 -3.14 34.43 8.42
N VAL A 671 -2.14 33.63 8.77
CA VAL A 671 -2.31 32.34 9.47
C VAL A 671 -2.75 32.51 10.93
N LYS A 672 -3.47 31.54 11.49
CA LYS A 672 -3.88 31.53 12.90
C LYS A 672 -2.75 31.08 13.83
N SER A 673 -1.99 30.05 13.47
CA SER A 673 -0.80 29.61 14.21
C SER A 673 0.33 30.63 14.07
N LYS A 674 0.91 31.04 15.20
CA LYS A 674 1.99 32.06 15.23
C LYS A 674 3.36 31.49 15.57
N THR A 675 3.46 30.24 16.00
CA THR A 675 4.67 29.61 16.54
C THR A 675 4.79 28.16 16.06
N ASP A 676 6.00 27.62 15.94
CA ASP A 676 6.27 26.27 15.39
C ASP A 676 5.72 26.08 13.96
N ARG A 677 5.80 27.16 13.17
CA ARG A 677 5.47 27.13 11.74
C ARG A 677 6.43 26.18 11.01
N LYS A 678 5.90 25.51 10.01
CA LYS A 678 6.54 24.47 9.21
C LYS A 678 6.54 24.90 7.76
N VAL A 679 7.67 25.43 7.30
CA VAL A 679 7.83 25.90 5.92
C VAL A 679 8.55 24.85 5.11
N TYR A 680 7.87 24.26 4.13
CA TYR A 680 8.51 23.43 3.11
C TYR A 680 8.83 24.28 1.89
N ILE A 681 10.07 24.17 1.43
CA ILE A 681 10.57 24.86 0.23
C ILE A 681 10.78 23.81 -0.85
N HIS A 682 10.41 24.11 -2.09
CA HIS A 682 10.67 23.26 -3.25
C HIS A 682 11.29 24.06 -4.39
N VAL A 683 12.31 23.50 -5.05
CA VAL A 683 12.91 24.04 -6.28
C VAL A 683 12.53 23.11 -7.43
N PRO A 684 11.58 23.45 -8.32
CA PRO A 684 11.19 22.58 -9.42
C PRO A 684 12.31 22.38 -10.45
N MET A 685 12.32 21.24 -11.12
CA MET A 685 13.28 20.87 -12.17
C MET A 685 12.86 21.46 -13.53
N THR A 686 13.06 22.76 -13.70
CA THR A 686 12.63 23.53 -14.88
C THR A 686 13.75 23.93 -15.84
N ASN A 687 15.02 23.86 -15.46
CA ASN A 687 16.15 24.34 -16.29
C ASN A 687 17.36 23.38 -16.30
N ASP A 688 17.11 22.08 -16.44
CA ASP A 688 18.15 21.04 -16.60
C ASP A 688 19.21 21.03 -15.48
N GLY A 689 18.83 21.34 -14.23
CA GLY A 689 19.74 21.36 -13.08
C GLY A 689 20.61 22.61 -12.93
N LYS A 690 20.41 23.62 -13.78
CA LYS A 690 21.22 24.86 -13.80
C LYS A 690 20.80 25.88 -12.74
N SER A 691 19.56 25.83 -12.26
CA SER A 691 19.09 26.72 -11.20
C SER A 691 19.46 26.19 -9.81
N LYS A 692 19.84 27.10 -8.91
CA LYS A 692 20.24 26.83 -7.53
C LYS A 692 19.88 28.01 -6.65
N ILE A 693 19.45 27.74 -5.42
CA ILE A 693 19.20 28.76 -4.40
C ILE A 693 20.02 28.52 -3.14
N ARG A 694 20.44 29.61 -2.49
CA ARG A 694 20.96 29.61 -1.12
C ARG A 694 19.88 30.15 -0.19
N LEU A 695 19.54 29.39 0.84
CA LEU A 695 18.60 29.81 1.88
C LEU A 695 19.32 30.55 3.00
N ASP A 696 18.78 31.68 3.43
CA ASP A 696 19.19 32.44 4.62
C ASP A 696 20.69 32.81 4.67
N GLY A 697 21.34 32.88 3.50
CA GLY A 697 22.78 33.12 3.39
C GLY A 697 23.67 31.96 3.86
N ARG A 698 23.13 30.76 4.12
CA ARG A 698 23.89 29.62 4.66
C ARG A 698 24.39 28.69 3.56
N GLU A 699 25.69 28.42 3.55
CA GLU A 699 26.31 27.55 2.54
C GLU A 699 25.94 26.06 2.68
N ASP A 700 25.52 25.62 3.87
CA ASP A 700 25.00 24.26 4.10
C ASP A 700 23.55 24.08 3.58
N SER A 701 22.87 25.19 3.29
CA SER A 701 21.46 25.28 2.94
C SER A 701 21.25 25.70 1.48
N ILE A 702 22.18 25.30 0.61
CA ILE A 702 22.04 25.39 -0.85
C ILE A 702 21.17 24.25 -1.36
N LEU A 703 20.17 24.57 -2.19
CA LEU A 703 19.28 23.63 -2.88
C LEU A 703 19.46 23.76 -4.41
N GLY A 704 19.51 22.61 -5.10
CA GLY A 704 19.43 22.55 -6.57
C GLY A 704 18.05 22.11 -7.04
N GLU A 705 17.87 22.01 -8.35
CA GLU A 705 16.61 21.54 -8.94
C GLU A 705 16.19 20.15 -8.44
N GLY A 706 14.90 20.03 -8.10
CA GLY A 706 14.28 18.84 -7.53
C GLY A 706 14.51 18.67 -6.03
N ASP A 707 15.43 19.43 -5.41
CA ASP A 707 15.58 19.49 -3.97
C ASP A 707 14.44 20.32 -3.33
N GLY A 708 14.17 20.03 -2.07
CA GLY A 708 13.46 20.93 -1.18
C GLY A 708 14.15 21.09 0.17
N ALA A 709 13.49 21.75 1.13
CA ALA A 709 13.91 21.79 2.52
C ALA A 709 12.74 21.87 3.49
N PHE A 710 12.87 21.18 4.62
CA PHE A 710 12.01 21.34 5.79
C PHE A 710 12.61 22.41 6.70
N VAL A 711 11.92 23.53 6.86
CA VAL A 711 12.29 24.60 7.81
C VAL A 711 11.38 24.52 9.03
N THR A 712 11.99 24.43 10.21
CA THR A 712 11.31 24.22 11.50
C THR A 712 11.88 25.14 12.58
N GLY A 713 11.12 25.35 13.66
CA GLY A 713 11.49 26.29 14.72
C GLY A 713 11.29 27.76 14.35
N VAL A 714 10.55 28.04 13.27
CA VAL A 714 10.20 29.39 12.83
C VAL A 714 8.82 29.80 13.36
N GLN A 715 8.59 31.11 13.43
CA GLN A 715 7.35 31.73 13.89
C GLN A 715 6.81 32.71 12.85
N ALA A 716 5.52 33.03 12.93
CA ALA A 716 4.91 33.96 11.99
C ALA A 716 5.51 35.37 12.14
N GLY A 717 5.92 35.98 11.03
CA GLY A 717 6.69 37.22 10.99
C GLY A 717 8.22 37.04 10.96
N ASP A 718 8.74 35.81 11.09
CA ASP A 718 10.13 35.53 10.73
C ASP A 718 10.34 35.76 9.23
N VAL A 719 11.50 36.30 8.83
CA VAL A 719 11.83 36.56 7.43
C VAL A 719 12.90 35.56 6.98
N LEU A 720 12.60 34.80 5.92
CA LEU A 720 13.53 33.84 5.32
C LEU A 720 14.04 34.37 3.97
N GLY A 721 15.36 34.53 3.84
CA GLY A 721 16.00 34.98 2.60
C GLY A 721 16.25 33.85 1.59
N PHE A 722 16.12 34.18 0.30
CA PHE A 722 16.36 33.29 -0.84
C PHE A 722 17.25 34.00 -1.86
N GLU A 723 18.45 33.47 -2.13
CA GLU A 723 19.39 34.03 -3.10
C GLU A 723 19.58 33.06 -4.27
N SER A 724 19.36 33.53 -5.51
CA SER A 724 19.61 32.71 -6.70
C SER A 724 21.09 32.70 -7.05
N ILE A 725 21.71 31.52 -6.99
CA ILE A 725 23.16 31.30 -7.20
C ILE A 725 23.46 30.31 -8.34
N GLY A 726 22.44 29.99 -9.14
CA GLY A 726 22.58 29.15 -10.34
C GLY A 726 23.12 29.90 -11.55
N GLU A 727 23.22 29.19 -12.67
CA GLU A 727 23.56 29.78 -13.99
C GLU A 727 22.34 30.47 -14.64
N VAL A 728 21.15 30.10 -14.20
CA VAL A 728 19.85 30.58 -14.66
C VAL A 728 18.95 30.85 -13.45
N GLU A 729 17.83 31.52 -13.69
CA GLU A 729 16.83 31.82 -12.67
C GLU A 729 16.24 30.57 -12.02
N ALA A 730 15.88 30.68 -10.74
CA ALA A 730 15.29 29.59 -9.96
C ALA A 730 13.81 29.88 -9.71
N GLU A 731 12.93 29.00 -10.20
CA GLU A 731 11.55 28.96 -9.69
C GLU A 731 11.57 28.31 -8.30
N VAL A 732 10.89 28.92 -7.34
CA VAL A 732 10.87 28.50 -5.94
C VAL A 732 9.43 28.51 -5.44
N ILE A 733 9.01 27.39 -4.88
CA ILE A 733 7.70 27.23 -4.25
C ILE A 733 7.88 27.19 -2.74
N VAL A 734 7.09 27.99 -2.03
CA VAL A 734 7.05 28.05 -0.57
C VAL A 734 5.68 27.56 -0.10
N LEU A 735 5.68 26.56 0.79
CA LEU A 735 4.50 25.94 1.36
C LEU A 735 4.59 26.08 2.89
N ASP A 736 3.90 27.07 3.42
CA ASP A 736 3.97 27.49 4.81
C ASP A 736 2.77 26.93 5.57
N SER A 737 3.03 26.01 6.51
CA SER A 737 2.01 25.29 7.31
C SER A 737 2.18 25.48 8.82
N ASP A 738 1.11 25.15 9.54
CA ASP A 738 1.03 24.99 11.00
C ASP A 738 1.83 23.81 11.60
#